data_AF-A0AA35TZ37-F1
#
_entry.id   AF-A0AA35TZ37-F1
#
_cell.length_a   1.000
_cell.length_b   1.000
_cell.length_c   1.000
_cell.angle_alpha   90.00
_cell.angle_beta   90.00
_cell.angle_gamma   90.00
#
_symmetry.space_group_name_H-M   'P 1'
#
loop_
_entity.id
_entity.type
_entity.pdbx_description
1 polymer ?
#
loop_
_entity_poly.entity_id
_entity_poly.type
_entity_poly.pdbx_seq_one_letter_code
_entity_poly.pdbx_strand_id
1 'polypeptide(L)'
;MATLDLKTTQEEARQKQQEVTSLQTKLQALQVETRRRLQSVSDSKRDTEKRVEELQVRERELMEQVSSTTAEKHRLEDTICRLKSEAMASATSVSEAMELLEREKETAAAARSELEQATKAAELAQKNQTTEKEIGQLKAVVDSLHKKLEKALMGKTVAESKLADFEREKKMIELDIQEILVRHKSDVTERMSKFARLEESLVLTQRKLDQKNHENEVFQDNLKQALQQLEERGGHGEELQDKINSLEKELKFMEVKKNEAINKLAQVMFSRTPDRGGSSQQSSGSRRQDREIRKLRGELQHETQKFQNMVRKYQKELEDVSNKIAEEQQLRQDLQVKLIQSEQQLATLKTSLSNGPTMELIDSPAHSDIVSPIVERVTCRLQIPKGHNPRKQGWKEVFMVMSFTNKQLAVYEDEDSLQTKDPLMVYQFSQIYTVRTLNPGEHEILRVKQSDLKKILMLSYIEDGGSAAVALDSSTAVYLQPDQGELKTVRGHQFVEINYHTPSNCDVCSKTLPWSLNIMRRGECSYECQRCHLKCHKEHTERNVEAMQPCVGGEQNIKRQLLLIKDSEELERWYAQLSRITLNSSSSDSASQIPLLRKNSRTGSMRLPGKNRGANTPSAVKSPVSVSTTATPNRSFSTSSHNRLRDPRDSVGGEGSPRPNTYSHAASRPRLRQPLPDSLLRPSEEFAATQ
;
A
#
# COMPACT_ATOMS: atom_id res chain seq x y z
N MET A 1 -12.66 -49.66 228.15
CA MET A 1 -13.73 -50.60 227.72
C MET A 1 -14.55 -49.88 226.64
N ALA A 2 -15.06 -50.50 225.58
CA ALA A 2 -14.93 -51.90 225.16
C ALA A 2 -14.81 -52.04 223.62
N THR A 3 -13.89 -52.92 223.23
CA THR A 3 -13.83 -53.78 222.03
C THR A 3 -14.96 -53.73 220.97
N LEU A 4 -14.55 -53.41 219.72
CA LEU A 4 -14.72 -54.22 218.48
C LEU A 4 -16.04 -54.94 218.19
N ASP A 5 -16.54 -54.76 216.96
CA ASP A 5 -16.65 -55.87 216.00
C ASP A 5 -16.08 -55.42 214.63
N LEU A 6 -15.53 -56.37 213.87
CA LEU A 6 -14.72 -56.14 212.66
C LEU A 6 -15.10 -57.07 211.50
N LYS A 7 -15.97 -58.08 211.72
CA LYS A 7 -16.23 -59.11 210.71
C LYS A 7 -17.23 -58.69 209.63
N THR A 8 -18.30 -57.99 210.01
CA THR A 8 -19.35 -57.55 209.08
C THR A 8 -18.80 -56.64 207.99
N THR A 9 -17.99 -55.65 208.37
CA THR A 9 -17.32 -54.72 207.46
C THR A 9 -16.34 -55.38 206.49
N GLN A 10 -15.77 -56.55 206.85
CA GLN A 10 -14.81 -57.26 205.99
C GLN A 10 -15.49 -58.00 204.82
N GLU A 11 -16.67 -58.60 205.04
CA GLU A 11 -17.40 -59.28 203.96
C GLU A 11 -18.06 -58.27 203.00
N GLU A 12 -18.60 -57.16 203.52
CA GLU A 12 -19.09 -56.03 202.70
C GLU A 12 -17.98 -55.45 201.82
N ALA A 13 -16.78 -55.21 202.39
CA ALA A 13 -15.62 -54.76 201.63
C ALA A 13 -15.23 -55.76 200.53
N ARG A 14 -15.31 -57.07 200.78
CA ARG A 14 -14.99 -58.12 199.80
C ARG A 14 -16.01 -58.17 198.66
N GLN A 15 -17.30 -58.04 198.98
CA GLN A 15 -18.38 -58.00 197.99
C GLN A 15 -18.29 -56.72 197.14
N LYS A 16 -18.01 -55.57 197.76
CA LYS A 16 -17.73 -54.31 197.05
C LYS A 16 -16.48 -54.40 196.19
N GLN A 17 -15.43 -55.13 196.60
CA GLN A 17 -14.24 -55.33 195.77
C GLN A 17 -14.53 -56.18 194.51
N GLN A 18 -15.42 -57.18 194.60
CA GLN A 18 -15.88 -57.94 193.43
C GLN A 18 -16.79 -57.10 192.52
N GLU A 19 -17.67 -56.26 193.09
CA GLU A 19 -18.49 -55.32 192.33
C GLU A 19 -17.62 -54.29 191.59
N VAL A 20 -16.64 -53.68 192.28
CA VAL A 20 -15.67 -52.74 191.71
C VAL A 20 -14.84 -53.37 190.61
N THR A 21 -14.33 -54.60 190.76
CA THR A 21 -13.55 -55.28 189.71
C THR A 21 -14.42 -55.74 188.52
N SER A 22 -15.68 -56.10 188.73
CA SER A 22 -16.66 -56.33 187.66
C SER A 22 -17.01 -55.04 186.90
N LEU A 23 -17.17 -53.93 187.61
CA LEU A 23 -17.41 -52.63 187.01
C LEU A 23 -16.17 -52.10 186.28
N GLN A 24 -14.96 -52.28 186.83
CA GLN A 24 -13.70 -51.92 186.18
C GLN A 24 -13.48 -52.70 184.88
N THR A 25 -13.71 -54.02 184.86
CA THR A 25 -13.58 -54.82 183.64
C THR A 25 -14.64 -54.46 182.58
N LYS A 26 -15.89 -54.18 182.99
CA LYS A 26 -16.92 -53.65 182.09
C LYS A 26 -16.59 -52.25 181.56
N LEU A 27 -16.08 -51.37 182.42
CA LEU A 27 -15.68 -50.00 182.05
C LEU A 27 -14.47 -50.00 181.12
N GLN A 28 -13.49 -50.88 181.35
CA GLN A 28 -12.34 -51.08 180.48
C GLN A 28 -12.75 -51.68 179.13
N ALA A 29 -13.68 -52.65 179.09
CA ALA A 29 -14.25 -53.17 177.86
C ALA A 29 -15.01 -52.09 177.08
N LEU A 30 -15.82 -51.26 177.76
CA LEU A 30 -16.51 -50.12 177.16
C LEU A 30 -15.52 -49.04 176.67
N GLN A 31 -14.42 -48.80 177.38
CA GLN A 31 -13.36 -47.90 176.91
C GLN A 31 -12.66 -48.44 175.65
N VAL A 32 -12.36 -49.73 175.60
CA VAL A 32 -11.77 -50.39 174.41
C VAL A 32 -12.74 -50.34 173.22
N GLU A 33 -14.02 -50.65 173.42
CA GLU A 33 -15.04 -50.59 172.36
C GLU A 33 -15.32 -49.14 171.93
N THR A 34 -15.35 -48.17 172.85
CA THR A 34 -15.48 -46.74 172.52
C THR A 34 -14.27 -46.25 171.72
N ARG A 35 -13.06 -46.66 172.11
CA ARG A 35 -11.82 -46.35 171.37
C ARG A 35 -11.81 -46.99 169.98
N ARG A 36 -12.27 -48.25 169.87
CA ARG A 36 -12.44 -48.97 168.59
C ARG A 36 -13.46 -48.28 167.68
N ARG A 37 -14.59 -47.80 168.22
CA ARG A 37 -15.58 -47.03 167.47
C ARG A 37 -15.05 -45.68 167.04
N LEU A 38 -14.40 -44.93 167.92
CA LEU A 38 -13.74 -43.66 167.57
C LEU A 38 -12.69 -43.86 166.48
N GLN A 39 -11.90 -44.93 166.55
CA GLN A 39 -10.92 -45.28 165.52
C GLN A 39 -11.61 -45.66 164.20
N SER A 40 -12.61 -46.55 164.23
CA SER A 40 -13.38 -46.92 163.02
C SER A 40 -14.12 -45.74 162.37
N VAL A 41 -14.59 -44.77 163.17
CA VAL A 41 -15.19 -43.53 162.68
C VAL A 41 -14.12 -42.59 162.12
N SER A 42 -12.94 -42.51 162.76
CA SER A 42 -11.80 -41.74 162.25
C SER A 42 -11.26 -42.30 160.94
N ASP A 43 -11.17 -43.62 160.82
CA ASP A 43 -10.72 -44.31 159.61
C ASP A 43 -11.76 -44.16 158.48
N SER A 44 -13.04 -44.39 158.78
CA SER A 44 -14.14 -44.15 157.83
C SER A 44 -14.22 -42.67 157.41
N LYS A 45 -13.97 -41.73 158.32
CA LYS A 45 -13.91 -40.30 158.01
C LYS A 45 -12.74 -40.02 157.07
N ARG A 46 -11.55 -40.53 157.38
CA ARG A 46 -10.35 -40.36 156.53
C ARG A 46 -10.54 -40.98 155.14
N ASP A 47 -11.21 -42.11 155.03
CA ASP A 47 -11.49 -42.75 153.73
C ASP A 47 -12.63 -42.07 152.96
N THR A 48 -13.57 -41.38 153.63
CA THR A 48 -14.48 -40.44 152.94
C THR A 48 -13.80 -39.15 152.53
N GLU A 49 -12.86 -38.62 153.33
CA GLU A 49 -12.08 -37.42 153.00
C GLU A 49 -11.20 -37.67 151.76
N LYS A 50 -10.44 -38.78 151.73
CA LYS A 50 -9.71 -39.20 150.52
C LYS A 50 -10.61 -39.32 149.29
N ARG A 51 -11.79 -39.94 149.42
CA ARG A 51 -12.72 -40.08 148.30
C ARG A 51 -13.25 -38.74 147.80
N VAL A 52 -13.42 -37.76 148.69
CA VAL A 52 -13.76 -36.38 148.31
C VAL A 52 -12.57 -35.71 147.63
N GLU A 53 -11.34 -35.89 148.12
CA GLU A 53 -10.12 -35.38 147.46
C GLU A 53 -9.91 -35.99 146.06
N GLU A 54 -10.06 -37.31 145.92
CA GLU A 54 -10.02 -38.05 144.65
C GLU A 54 -11.09 -37.54 143.68
N LEU A 55 -12.32 -37.33 144.14
CA LEU A 55 -13.40 -36.77 143.33
C LEU A 55 -13.16 -35.30 142.97
N GLN A 56 -12.57 -34.48 143.85
CA GLN A 56 -12.21 -33.09 143.56
C GLN A 56 -11.00 -32.95 142.63
N VAL A 57 -10.06 -33.91 142.65
CA VAL A 57 -9.03 -34.03 141.61
C VAL A 57 -9.70 -34.40 140.29
N ARG A 58 -10.54 -35.43 140.28
CA ARG A 58 -11.20 -35.91 139.06
C ARG A 58 -12.18 -34.91 138.45
N GLU A 59 -12.87 -34.12 139.26
CA GLU A 59 -13.73 -33.02 138.82
C GLU A 59 -12.89 -31.94 138.13
N ARG A 60 -11.75 -31.54 138.69
CA ARG A 60 -10.83 -30.58 138.06
C ARG A 60 -10.24 -31.11 136.76
N GLU A 61 -9.80 -32.38 136.72
CA GLU A 61 -9.37 -33.04 135.47
C GLU A 61 -10.46 -33.00 134.40
N LEU A 62 -11.72 -33.27 134.76
CA LEU A 62 -12.85 -33.24 133.84
C LEU A 62 -13.20 -31.80 133.40
N MET A 63 -13.12 -30.81 134.29
CA MET A 63 -13.28 -29.39 133.91
C MET A 63 -12.18 -28.92 132.96
N GLU A 64 -10.93 -29.33 133.16
CA GLU A 64 -9.81 -29.01 132.27
C GLU A 64 -9.91 -29.74 130.93
N GLN A 65 -10.34 -31.01 130.93
CA GLN A 65 -10.64 -31.73 129.70
C GLN A 65 -11.80 -31.09 128.93
N VAL A 66 -12.87 -30.65 129.61
CA VAL A 66 -13.99 -29.95 128.98
C VAL A 66 -13.55 -28.61 128.42
N SER A 67 -12.79 -27.81 129.17
CA SER A 67 -12.33 -26.49 128.71
C SER A 67 -11.39 -26.60 127.50
N SER A 68 -10.44 -27.52 127.55
CA SER A 68 -9.55 -27.87 126.43
C SER A 68 -10.36 -28.34 125.20
N THR A 69 -11.31 -29.26 125.39
CA THR A 69 -12.19 -29.75 124.30
C THR A 69 -13.03 -28.64 123.70
N THR A 70 -13.55 -27.69 124.50
CA THR A 70 -14.30 -26.53 123.97
C THR A 70 -13.41 -25.52 123.25
N ALA A 71 -12.17 -25.32 123.70
CA ALA A 71 -11.21 -24.47 123.00
C ALA A 71 -10.78 -25.08 121.66
N GLU A 72 -10.54 -26.39 121.61
CA GLU A 72 -10.27 -27.10 120.35
C GLU A 72 -11.49 -27.10 119.42
N LYS A 73 -12.70 -27.33 119.96
CA LYS A 73 -13.96 -27.21 119.22
C LYS A 73 -14.08 -25.83 118.55
N HIS A 74 -13.91 -24.74 119.30
CA HIS A 74 -13.99 -23.39 118.74
C HIS A 74 -12.91 -23.12 117.70
N ARG A 75 -11.67 -23.58 117.93
CA ARG A 75 -10.59 -23.52 116.94
C ARG A 75 -10.93 -24.28 115.64
N LEU A 76 -11.65 -25.40 115.73
CA LEU A 76 -12.15 -26.15 114.58
C LEU A 76 -13.35 -25.48 113.90
N GLU A 77 -14.26 -24.86 114.67
CA GLU A 77 -15.35 -24.04 114.13
C GLU A 77 -14.80 -22.84 113.34
N ASP A 78 -13.77 -22.16 113.84
CA ASP A 78 -13.06 -21.07 113.17
C ASP A 78 -12.36 -21.52 111.88
N THR A 79 -11.67 -22.67 111.88
CA THR A 79 -11.05 -23.19 110.64
C THR A 79 -12.10 -23.64 109.63
N ILE A 80 -13.21 -24.24 110.05
CA ILE A 80 -14.32 -24.60 109.17
C ILE A 80 -14.97 -23.35 108.56
N CYS A 81 -15.19 -22.29 109.34
CA CYS A 81 -15.74 -21.03 108.82
C CYS A 81 -14.78 -20.36 107.82
N ARG A 82 -13.47 -20.34 108.12
CA ARG A 82 -12.45 -19.80 107.21
C ARG A 82 -12.36 -20.60 105.91
N LEU A 83 -12.25 -21.92 105.99
CA LEU A 83 -12.18 -22.81 104.82
C LEU A 83 -13.45 -22.72 103.96
N LYS A 84 -14.63 -22.51 104.56
CA LYS A 84 -15.86 -22.21 103.82
C LYS A 84 -15.77 -20.87 103.09
N SER A 85 -15.24 -19.83 103.72
CA SER A 85 -15.05 -18.52 103.07
C SER A 85 -14.04 -18.59 101.93
N GLU A 86 -12.94 -19.33 102.11
CA GLU A 86 -11.90 -19.58 101.09
C GLU A 86 -12.47 -20.42 99.92
N ALA A 87 -13.30 -21.43 100.21
CA ALA A 87 -14.00 -22.22 99.21
C ALA A 87 -15.04 -21.40 98.41
N MET A 88 -15.77 -20.49 99.06
CA MET A 88 -16.69 -19.58 98.35
C MET A 88 -15.93 -18.57 97.47
N ALA A 89 -14.85 -17.96 97.98
CA ALA A 89 -14.05 -16.99 97.22
C ALA A 89 -13.29 -17.62 96.03
N SER A 90 -12.84 -18.88 96.17
CA SER A 90 -12.28 -19.64 95.05
C SER A 90 -13.35 -20.09 94.06
N ALA A 91 -14.55 -20.43 94.50
CA ALA A 91 -15.68 -20.72 93.60
C ALA A 91 -16.11 -19.49 92.78
N THR A 92 -16.17 -18.29 93.37
CA THR A 92 -16.44 -17.06 92.61
C THR A 92 -15.31 -16.74 91.64
N SER A 93 -14.05 -16.85 92.06
CA SER A 93 -12.88 -16.65 91.20
C SER A 93 -12.84 -17.61 90.00
N VAL A 94 -13.22 -18.88 90.18
CA VAL A 94 -13.37 -19.85 89.08
C VAL A 94 -14.53 -19.47 88.15
N SER A 95 -15.66 -19.01 88.69
CA SER A 95 -16.80 -18.53 87.89
C SER A 95 -16.42 -17.31 87.04
N GLU A 96 -15.74 -16.32 87.62
CA GLU A 96 -15.22 -15.14 86.93
C GLU A 96 -14.21 -15.52 85.82
N ALA A 97 -13.30 -16.46 86.10
CA ALA A 97 -12.35 -16.95 85.11
C ALA A 97 -13.03 -17.69 83.95
N MET A 98 -14.10 -18.45 84.21
CA MET A 98 -14.92 -19.08 83.15
C MET A 98 -15.67 -18.03 82.32
N GLU A 99 -16.22 -16.99 82.95
CA GLU A 99 -16.94 -15.91 82.26
C GLU A 99 -16.02 -15.01 81.42
N LEU A 100 -14.76 -14.85 81.84
CA LEU A 100 -13.71 -14.21 81.03
C LEU A 100 -13.31 -15.10 79.85
N LEU A 101 -13.09 -16.39 80.07
CA LEU A 101 -12.74 -17.35 79.02
C LEU A 101 -13.83 -17.45 77.93
N GLU A 102 -15.12 -17.36 78.29
CA GLU A 102 -16.19 -17.36 77.28
C GLU A 102 -16.16 -16.09 76.42
N ARG A 103 -15.92 -14.92 77.01
CA ARG A 103 -15.72 -13.67 76.26
C ARG A 103 -14.48 -13.71 75.37
N GLU A 104 -13.39 -14.34 75.80
CA GLU A 104 -12.21 -14.56 74.97
C GLU A 104 -12.51 -15.48 73.78
N LYS A 105 -13.33 -16.53 73.95
CA LYS A 105 -13.80 -17.37 72.83
C LYS A 105 -14.68 -16.58 71.86
N GLU A 106 -15.64 -15.80 72.36
CA GLU A 106 -16.55 -15.00 71.54
C GLU A 106 -15.78 -13.97 70.69
N THR A 107 -14.88 -13.21 71.32
CA THR A 107 -14.04 -12.22 70.62
C THR A 107 -13.06 -12.89 69.65
N ALA A 108 -12.47 -14.04 70.00
CA ALA A 108 -11.63 -14.81 69.07
C ALA A 108 -12.45 -15.39 67.89
N ALA A 109 -13.70 -15.78 68.10
CA ALA A 109 -14.60 -16.25 67.03
C ALA A 109 -15.00 -15.10 66.09
N ALA A 110 -15.32 -13.91 66.63
CA ALA A 110 -15.57 -12.71 65.85
C ALA A 110 -14.34 -12.33 64.99
N ALA A 111 -13.16 -12.23 65.59
CA ALA A 111 -11.92 -11.89 64.88
C ALA A 111 -11.56 -12.91 63.78
N ARG A 112 -11.85 -14.22 63.99
CA ARG A 112 -11.70 -15.24 62.94
C ARG A 112 -12.69 -15.03 61.79
N SER A 113 -13.94 -14.68 62.07
CA SER A 113 -14.95 -14.38 61.04
C SER A 113 -14.59 -13.12 60.25
N GLU A 114 -14.13 -12.05 60.92
CA GLU A 114 -13.65 -10.83 60.26
C GLU A 114 -12.45 -11.12 59.35
N LEU A 115 -11.48 -11.94 59.80
CA LEU A 115 -10.35 -12.36 58.99
C LEU A 115 -10.78 -13.18 57.77
N GLU A 116 -11.73 -14.11 57.91
CA GLU A 116 -12.26 -14.92 56.80
C GLU A 116 -13.07 -14.07 55.80
N GLN A 117 -13.80 -13.06 56.27
CA GLN A 117 -14.47 -12.08 55.41
C GLN A 117 -13.46 -11.19 54.68
N ALA A 118 -12.38 -10.76 55.35
CA ALA A 118 -11.32 -9.96 54.76
C ALA A 118 -10.52 -10.72 53.69
N THR A 119 -10.20 -12.00 53.90
CA THR A 119 -9.53 -12.82 52.88
C THR A 119 -10.43 -13.07 51.68
N LYS A 120 -11.72 -13.40 51.89
CA LYS A 120 -12.72 -13.52 50.82
C LYS A 120 -12.88 -12.22 50.01
N ALA A 121 -12.90 -11.07 50.68
CA ALA A 121 -12.93 -9.76 50.02
C ALA A 121 -11.66 -9.48 49.21
N ALA A 122 -10.48 -9.82 49.74
CA ALA A 122 -9.20 -9.66 49.05
C ALA A 122 -9.10 -10.56 47.79
N GLU A 123 -9.51 -11.83 47.88
CA GLU A 123 -9.61 -12.72 46.71
C GLU A 123 -10.55 -12.17 45.64
N LEU A 124 -11.70 -11.63 46.03
CA LEU A 124 -12.70 -11.13 45.09
C LEU A 124 -12.22 -9.82 44.44
N ALA A 125 -11.54 -8.95 45.18
CA ALA A 125 -10.84 -7.79 44.63
C ALA A 125 -9.71 -8.18 43.65
N GLN A 126 -8.96 -9.24 43.95
CA GLN A 126 -7.92 -9.77 43.05
C GLN A 126 -8.53 -10.32 41.75
N LYS A 127 -9.62 -11.10 41.85
CA LYS A 127 -10.35 -11.65 40.69
C LYS A 127 -10.95 -10.53 39.82
N ASN A 128 -11.52 -9.50 40.44
CA ASN A 128 -11.98 -8.31 39.72
C ASN A 128 -10.82 -7.64 38.97
N GLN A 129 -9.69 -7.39 39.63
CA GLN A 129 -8.52 -6.76 39.00
C GLN A 129 -7.94 -7.60 37.84
N THR A 130 -8.00 -8.93 37.88
CA THR A 130 -7.62 -9.76 36.71
C THR A 130 -8.62 -9.61 35.56
N THR A 131 -9.93 -9.64 35.83
CA THR A 131 -10.94 -9.44 34.77
C THR A 131 -10.90 -8.03 34.17
N GLU A 132 -10.59 -6.99 34.95
CA GLU A 132 -10.38 -5.62 34.44
C GLU A 132 -9.18 -5.53 33.49
N LYS A 133 -8.07 -6.22 33.81
CA LYS A 133 -6.90 -6.32 32.95
C LYS A 133 -7.21 -7.06 31.65
N GLU A 134 -7.95 -8.17 31.73
CA GLU A 134 -8.39 -8.94 30.55
C GLU A 134 -9.32 -8.11 29.66
N ILE A 135 -10.30 -7.41 30.23
CA ILE A 135 -11.19 -6.47 29.51
C ILE A 135 -10.38 -5.34 28.86
N GLY A 136 -9.36 -4.81 29.54
CA GLY A 136 -8.45 -3.81 28.99
C GLY A 136 -7.62 -4.32 27.80
N GLN A 137 -7.09 -5.55 27.90
CA GLN A 137 -6.37 -6.21 26.81
C GLN A 137 -7.27 -6.50 25.62
N LEU A 138 -8.47 -7.02 25.85
CA LEU A 138 -9.47 -7.30 24.80
C LEU A 138 -9.87 -6.01 24.06
N LYS A 139 -10.09 -4.89 24.78
CA LYS A 139 -10.34 -3.57 24.15
C LYS A 139 -9.16 -3.14 23.27
N ALA A 140 -7.93 -3.21 23.75
CA ALA A 140 -6.75 -2.86 22.96
C ALA A 140 -6.56 -3.75 21.71
N VAL A 141 -6.92 -5.04 21.78
CA VAL A 141 -6.95 -5.94 20.62
C VAL A 141 -8.05 -5.53 19.63
N VAL A 142 -9.25 -5.22 20.11
CA VAL A 142 -10.38 -4.74 19.29
C VAL A 142 -10.04 -3.43 18.59
N ASP A 143 -9.39 -2.48 19.26
CA ASP A 143 -8.94 -1.21 18.65
C ASP A 143 -7.85 -1.45 17.59
N SER A 144 -6.94 -2.40 17.83
CA SER A 144 -5.91 -2.80 16.85
C SER A 144 -6.54 -3.46 15.61
N LEU A 145 -7.58 -4.28 15.79
CA LEU A 145 -8.30 -4.92 14.69
C LEU A 145 -9.12 -3.92 13.89
N HIS A 146 -9.81 -2.97 14.53
CA HIS A 146 -10.52 -1.89 13.82
C HIS A 146 -9.57 -1.06 12.95
N LYS A 147 -8.42 -0.62 13.48
CA LYS A 147 -7.43 0.15 12.71
C LYS A 147 -6.83 -0.64 11.54
N LYS A 148 -6.70 -1.97 11.66
CA LYS A 148 -6.29 -2.85 10.57
C LYS A 148 -7.39 -2.99 9.50
N LEU A 149 -8.64 -3.14 9.92
CA LEU A 149 -9.80 -3.22 9.04
C LEU A 149 -10.01 -1.90 8.27
N GLU A 150 -9.94 -0.76 8.95
CA GLU A 150 -10.02 0.58 8.36
C GLU A 150 -8.93 0.79 7.30
N LYS A 151 -7.67 0.46 7.61
CA LYS A 151 -6.57 0.50 6.62
C LYS A 151 -6.81 -0.45 5.44
N ALA A 152 -7.35 -1.64 5.67
CA ALA A 152 -7.67 -2.60 4.62
C ALA A 152 -8.82 -2.12 3.72
N LEU A 153 -9.85 -1.49 4.30
CA LEU A 153 -10.96 -0.88 3.56
C LEU A 153 -10.49 0.32 2.73
N MET A 154 -9.65 1.20 3.29
CA MET A 154 -9.04 2.31 2.55
C MET A 154 -8.21 1.79 1.37
N GLY A 155 -7.34 0.80 1.61
CA GLY A 155 -6.55 0.15 0.56
C GLY A 155 -7.41 -0.50 -0.53
N LYS A 156 -8.52 -1.14 -0.13
CA LYS A 156 -9.53 -1.69 -1.05
C LYS A 156 -10.16 -0.59 -1.91
N THR A 157 -10.65 0.51 -1.32
CA THR A 157 -11.27 1.60 -2.09
C THR A 157 -10.32 2.28 -3.08
N VAL A 158 -9.04 2.39 -2.74
CA VAL A 158 -8.01 2.90 -3.66
C VAL A 158 -7.77 1.92 -4.82
N ALA A 159 -7.75 0.62 -4.55
CA ALA A 159 -7.63 -0.40 -5.61
C ALA A 159 -8.88 -0.45 -6.52
N GLU A 160 -10.08 -0.35 -5.95
CA GLU A 160 -11.34 -0.30 -6.72
C GLU A 160 -11.42 0.96 -7.61
N SER A 161 -10.97 2.13 -7.12
CA SER A 161 -10.84 3.33 -7.97
C SER A 161 -9.88 3.09 -9.13
N LYS A 162 -8.65 2.62 -8.86
CA LYS A 162 -7.65 2.37 -9.91
C LYS A 162 -8.11 1.35 -10.94
N LEU A 163 -8.85 0.31 -10.53
CA LEU A 163 -9.46 -0.64 -11.47
C LEU A 163 -10.52 0.02 -12.36
N ALA A 164 -11.39 0.87 -11.80
CA ALA A 164 -12.34 1.64 -12.59
C ALA A 164 -11.64 2.63 -13.55
N ASP A 165 -10.50 3.20 -13.16
CA ASP A 165 -9.67 4.08 -13.99
C ASP A 165 -9.07 3.32 -15.18
N PHE A 166 -8.43 2.17 -14.94
CA PHE A 166 -7.94 1.28 -15.99
C PHE A 166 -9.06 0.72 -16.90
N GLU A 167 -10.25 0.46 -16.36
CA GLU A 167 -11.41 0.06 -17.16
C GLU A 167 -11.90 1.15 -18.11
N ARG A 168 -11.77 2.44 -17.74
CA ARG A 168 -12.12 3.57 -18.62
C ARG A 168 -11.03 3.80 -19.67
N GLU A 169 -9.76 3.73 -19.29
CA GLU A 169 -8.62 3.82 -20.22
C GLU A 169 -8.68 2.68 -21.26
N LYS A 170 -8.91 1.44 -20.82
CA LYS A 170 -9.12 0.29 -21.71
C LYS A 170 -10.25 0.55 -22.70
N LYS A 171 -11.43 1.02 -22.25
CA LYS A 171 -12.58 1.30 -23.12
C LYS A 171 -12.30 2.44 -24.11
N MET A 172 -11.51 3.44 -23.72
CA MET A 172 -11.03 4.50 -24.64
C MET A 172 -10.18 3.90 -25.76
N ILE A 173 -9.13 3.14 -25.40
CA ILE A 173 -8.23 2.49 -26.37
C ILE A 173 -8.98 1.49 -27.27
N GLU A 174 -9.95 0.74 -26.72
CA GLU A 174 -10.81 -0.17 -27.51
C GLU A 174 -11.70 0.56 -28.51
N LEU A 175 -12.13 1.80 -28.22
CA LEU A 175 -12.89 2.65 -29.14
C LEU A 175 -11.98 3.32 -30.18
N ASP A 176 -10.82 3.85 -29.78
CA ASP A 176 -9.84 4.46 -30.69
C ASP A 176 -9.37 3.45 -31.75
N ILE A 177 -9.08 2.20 -31.33
CA ILE A 177 -8.74 1.10 -32.23
C ILE A 177 -9.92 0.77 -33.18
N GLN A 178 -11.16 0.80 -32.70
CA GLN A 178 -12.33 0.59 -33.55
C GLN A 178 -12.50 1.71 -34.58
N GLU A 179 -12.32 2.98 -34.21
CA GLU A 179 -12.38 4.10 -35.16
C GLU A 179 -11.28 3.96 -36.23
N ILE A 180 -10.03 3.68 -35.83
CA ILE A 180 -8.90 3.48 -36.75
C ILE A 180 -9.18 2.30 -37.70
N LEU A 181 -9.74 1.20 -37.22
CA LEU A 181 -10.10 0.04 -38.06
C LEU A 181 -11.26 0.34 -39.03
N VAL A 182 -12.26 1.11 -38.61
CA VAL A 182 -13.35 1.56 -39.49
C VAL A 182 -12.83 2.52 -40.55
N ARG A 183 -11.96 3.47 -40.16
CA ARG A 183 -11.32 4.42 -41.07
C ARG A 183 -10.45 3.70 -42.10
N HIS A 184 -9.58 2.79 -41.68
CA HIS A 184 -8.76 1.98 -42.59
C HIS A 184 -9.61 1.11 -43.53
N LYS A 185 -10.74 0.54 -43.07
CA LYS A 185 -11.69 -0.15 -43.97
C LYS A 185 -12.27 0.80 -45.01
N SER A 186 -12.70 1.99 -44.61
CA SER A 186 -13.21 3.03 -45.52
C SER A 186 -12.16 3.39 -46.58
N ASP A 187 -10.95 3.77 -46.15
CA ASP A 187 -9.82 4.11 -47.02
C ASP A 187 -9.49 2.98 -48.01
N VAL A 188 -9.49 1.71 -47.58
CA VAL A 188 -9.26 0.56 -48.46
C VAL A 188 -10.38 0.42 -49.49
N THR A 189 -11.65 0.50 -49.08
CA THR A 189 -12.78 0.43 -50.04
C THR A 189 -12.79 1.60 -51.02
N GLU A 190 -12.42 2.81 -50.58
CA GLU A 190 -12.34 3.98 -51.44
C GLU A 190 -11.20 3.83 -52.47
N ARG A 191 -10.03 3.34 -52.04
CA ARG A 191 -8.89 3.00 -52.92
C ARG A 191 -9.24 1.89 -53.90
N MET A 192 -9.92 0.83 -53.49
CA MET A 192 -10.42 -0.22 -54.39
C MET A 192 -11.38 0.36 -55.44
N SER A 193 -12.28 1.27 -55.05
CA SER A 193 -13.18 1.95 -55.99
C SER A 193 -12.41 2.84 -57.00
N LYS A 194 -11.34 3.51 -56.55
CA LYS A 194 -10.46 4.32 -57.40
C LYS A 194 -9.68 3.43 -58.38
N PHE A 195 -9.18 2.29 -57.91
CA PHE A 195 -8.48 1.31 -58.73
C PHE A 195 -9.38 0.75 -59.84
N ALA A 196 -10.58 0.26 -59.50
CA ALA A 196 -11.54 -0.25 -60.49
C ALA A 196 -11.89 0.79 -61.58
N ARG A 197 -12.09 2.07 -61.21
CA ARG A 197 -12.32 3.15 -62.20
C ARG A 197 -11.09 3.44 -63.08
N LEU A 198 -9.88 3.25 -62.57
CA LEU A 198 -8.65 3.36 -63.37
C LEU A 198 -8.48 2.16 -64.30
N GLU A 199 -8.82 0.94 -63.87
CA GLU A 199 -8.84 -0.25 -64.72
C GLU A 199 -9.87 -0.13 -65.86
N GLU A 200 -11.10 0.30 -65.56
CA GLU A 200 -12.12 0.60 -66.57
C GLU A 200 -11.63 1.66 -67.56
N SER A 201 -11.03 2.74 -67.08
CA SER A 201 -10.45 3.79 -67.93
C SER A 201 -9.31 3.26 -68.80
N LEU A 202 -8.41 2.42 -68.25
CA LEU A 202 -7.28 1.83 -68.96
C LEU A 202 -7.77 0.92 -70.09
N VAL A 203 -8.75 0.04 -69.81
CA VAL A 203 -9.39 -0.83 -70.80
C VAL A 203 -10.11 -0.01 -71.89
N LEU A 204 -10.75 1.10 -71.53
CA LEU A 204 -11.37 2.01 -72.50
C LEU A 204 -10.35 2.76 -73.35
N THR A 205 -9.18 3.13 -72.81
CA THR A 205 -8.09 3.72 -73.60
C THR A 205 -7.41 2.70 -74.50
N GLN A 206 -7.23 1.45 -74.04
CA GLN A 206 -6.67 0.38 -74.86
C GLN A 206 -7.55 0.10 -76.07
N ARG A 207 -8.87 -0.11 -75.87
CA ARG A 207 -9.82 -0.29 -76.98
C ARG A 207 -9.82 0.86 -78.00
N LYS A 208 -9.60 2.11 -77.55
CA LYS A 208 -9.47 3.28 -78.44
C LYS A 208 -8.14 3.28 -79.21
N LEU A 209 -7.06 2.83 -78.58
CA LEU A 209 -5.76 2.66 -79.24
C LEU A 209 -5.83 1.53 -80.27
N ASP A 210 -6.41 0.38 -79.93
CA ASP A 210 -6.64 -0.75 -80.84
C ASP A 210 -7.48 -0.32 -82.05
N GLN A 211 -8.57 0.42 -81.82
CA GLN A 211 -9.38 1.02 -82.89
C GLN A 211 -8.54 1.95 -83.78
N LYS A 212 -7.69 2.81 -83.21
CA LYS A 212 -6.86 3.74 -83.98
C LYS A 212 -5.73 3.04 -84.75
N ASN A 213 -5.20 1.94 -84.21
CA ASN A 213 -4.27 1.08 -84.93
C ASN A 213 -4.96 0.43 -86.13
N HIS A 214 -6.17 -0.10 -85.96
CA HIS A 214 -6.94 -0.68 -87.06
C HIS A 214 -7.36 0.35 -88.12
N GLU A 215 -7.77 1.56 -87.71
CA GLU A 215 -8.01 2.66 -88.65
C GLU A 215 -6.72 3.01 -89.43
N ASN A 216 -5.55 3.04 -88.77
CA ASN A 216 -4.25 3.28 -89.41
C ASN A 216 -3.85 2.16 -90.38
N GLU A 217 -4.09 0.88 -90.05
CA GLU A 217 -3.89 -0.26 -90.94
C GLU A 217 -4.72 -0.11 -92.22
N VAL A 218 -6.02 0.18 -92.07
CA VAL A 218 -6.93 0.44 -93.19
C VAL A 218 -6.48 1.65 -94.01
N PHE A 219 -5.99 2.73 -93.40
CA PHE A 219 -5.43 3.85 -94.14
C PHE A 219 -4.13 3.50 -94.88
N GLN A 220 -3.25 2.67 -94.29
CA GLN A 220 -2.04 2.19 -94.97
C GLN A 220 -2.38 1.29 -96.17
N ASP A 221 -3.34 0.39 -96.05
CA ASP A 221 -3.74 -0.50 -97.15
C ASP A 221 -4.47 0.24 -98.26
N ASN A 222 -5.33 1.21 -97.92
CA ASN A 222 -5.91 2.13 -98.91
C ASN A 222 -4.82 2.96 -99.62
N LEU A 223 -3.77 3.40 -98.91
CA LEU A 223 -2.64 4.12 -99.50
C LEU A 223 -1.81 3.22 -100.43
N LYS A 224 -1.54 1.96 -100.06
CA LYS A 224 -0.88 0.97 -100.93
C LYS A 224 -1.68 0.76 -102.23
N GLN A 225 -3.00 0.57 -102.12
CA GLN A 225 -3.88 0.41 -103.28
C GLN A 225 -3.90 1.66 -104.18
N ALA A 226 -3.95 2.86 -103.58
CA ALA A 226 -3.89 4.11 -104.35
C ALA A 226 -2.55 4.32 -105.06
N LEU A 227 -1.43 3.94 -104.43
CA LEU A 227 -0.11 3.97 -105.05
C LEU A 227 -0.01 2.96 -106.21
N GLN A 228 -0.48 1.72 -106.03
CA GLN A 228 -0.53 0.72 -107.10
C GLN A 228 -1.37 1.20 -108.29
N GLN A 229 -2.55 1.79 -108.04
CA GLN A 229 -3.39 2.36 -109.12
C GLN A 229 -2.73 3.55 -109.84
N LEU A 230 -1.85 4.31 -109.17
CA LEU A 230 -1.06 5.36 -109.80
C LEU A 230 0.10 4.79 -110.62
N GLU A 231 0.72 3.69 -110.18
CA GLU A 231 1.76 2.97 -110.91
C GLU A 231 1.19 2.27 -112.16
N GLU A 232 0.06 1.58 -112.04
CA GLU A 232 -0.68 0.99 -113.18
C GLU A 232 -1.11 2.05 -114.21
N ARG A 233 -1.61 3.21 -113.74
CA ARG A 233 -1.91 4.35 -114.63
C ARG A 233 -0.65 5.03 -115.19
N GLY A 234 0.48 4.94 -114.50
CA GLY A 234 1.78 5.39 -114.98
C GLY A 234 2.25 4.54 -116.15
N GLY A 235 2.32 3.22 -115.96
CA GLY A 235 2.71 2.26 -117.01
C GLY A 235 1.78 2.28 -118.22
N HIS A 236 0.46 2.41 -118.04
CA HIS A 236 -0.45 2.61 -119.17
C HIS A 236 -0.30 4.00 -119.82
N GLY A 237 0.14 5.01 -119.06
CA GLY A 237 0.54 6.31 -119.60
C GLY A 237 1.80 6.22 -120.47
N GLU A 238 2.79 5.42 -120.07
CA GLU A 238 3.99 5.12 -120.85
C GLU A 238 3.65 4.29 -122.11
N GLU A 239 2.79 3.27 -122.00
CA GLU A 239 2.29 2.48 -123.14
C GLU A 239 1.56 3.38 -124.16
N LEU A 240 0.68 4.27 -123.69
CA LEU A 240 0.01 5.26 -124.54
C LEU A 240 1.00 6.26 -125.14
N GLN A 241 2.01 6.71 -124.39
CA GLN A 241 3.04 7.60 -124.91
C GLN A 241 3.89 6.91 -125.97
N ASP A 242 4.25 5.64 -125.80
CA ASP A 242 4.96 4.88 -126.84
C ASP A 242 4.09 4.56 -128.05
N LYS A 243 2.77 4.38 -127.85
CA LYS A 243 1.84 4.29 -128.97
C LYS A 243 1.71 5.61 -129.73
N ILE A 244 1.70 6.75 -129.02
CA ILE A 244 1.80 8.09 -129.62
C ILE A 244 3.16 8.24 -130.35
N ASN A 245 4.28 7.84 -129.75
CA ASN A 245 5.60 7.88 -130.36
C ASN A 245 5.67 7.03 -131.65
N SER A 246 4.98 5.89 -131.71
CA SER A 246 4.83 5.06 -132.92
C SER A 246 3.97 5.75 -133.98
N LEU A 247 2.78 6.23 -133.59
CA LEU A 247 1.86 6.93 -134.48
C LEU A 247 2.46 8.25 -135.00
N GLU A 248 3.31 8.93 -134.23
CA GLU A 248 4.09 10.08 -134.69
C GLU A 248 5.16 9.69 -135.71
N LYS A 249 5.82 8.54 -135.57
CA LYS A 249 6.78 8.03 -136.58
C LYS A 249 6.06 7.65 -137.86
N GLU A 250 4.93 6.97 -137.75
CA GLU A 250 4.05 6.63 -138.87
C GLU A 250 3.49 7.90 -139.54
N LEU A 251 3.07 8.90 -138.75
CA LEU A 251 2.58 10.19 -139.25
C LEU A 251 3.71 10.98 -139.91
N LYS A 252 4.91 11.06 -139.34
CA LYS A 252 6.07 11.73 -139.97
C LYS A 252 6.49 11.03 -141.27
N PHE A 253 6.41 9.70 -141.34
CA PHE A 253 6.63 8.93 -142.57
C PHE A 253 5.53 9.21 -143.62
N MET A 254 4.27 9.29 -143.19
CA MET A 254 3.16 9.70 -144.04
C MET A 254 3.23 11.18 -144.44
N GLU A 255 3.80 12.06 -143.61
CA GLU A 255 4.07 13.46 -143.93
C GLU A 255 5.22 13.61 -144.92
N VAL A 256 6.27 12.79 -144.85
CA VAL A 256 7.30 12.74 -145.90
C VAL A 256 6.67 12.31 -147.23
N LYS A 257 5.88 11.23 -147.26
CA LYS A 257 5.13 10.81 -148.46
C LYS A 257 4.09 11.84 -148.94
N LYS A 258 3.43 12.52 -148.01
CA LYS A 258 2.49 13.62 -148.29
C LYS A 258 3.25 14.85 -148.80
N ASN A 259 4.48 15.10 -148.38
CA ASN A 259 5.34 16.17 -148.89
C ASN A 259 5.95 15.80 -150.24
N GLU A 260 6.21 14.53 -150.54
CA GLU A 260 6.50 14.06 -151.90
C GLU A 260 5.28 14.23 -152.82
N ALA A 261 4.07 13.95 -152.31
CA ALA A 261 2.81 14.16 -153.04
C ALA A 261 2.47 15.65 -153.19
N ILE A 262 2.70 16.47 -152.16
CA ILE A 262 2.53 17.93 -152.19
C ILE A 262 3.57 18.56 -153.09
N ASN A 263 4.83 18.13 -153.09
CA ASN A 263 5.81 18.64 -154.05
C ASN A 263 5.45 18.29 -155.52
N LYS A 264 4.63 17.24 -155.74
CA LYS A 264 4.02 16.91 -157.04
C LYS A 264 2.71 17.66 -157.32
N LEU A 265 1.96 18.11 -156.29
CA LEU A 265 0.66 18.80 -156.42
C LEU A 265 0.75 20.34 -156.30
N ALA A 266 1.79 20.86 -155.66
CA ALA A 266 2.15 22.27 -155.57
C ALA A 266 2.69 22.83 -156.90
N GLN A 267 2.99 21.94 -157.85
CA GLN A 267 3.17 22.28 -159.26
C GLN A 267 1.83 22.58 -159.97
N VAL A 268 0.67 22.31 -159.34
CA VAL A 268 -0.62 22.22 -160.06
C VAL A 268 -1.78 23.05 -159.44
N MET A 269 -1.99 23.11 -158.12
CA MET A 269 -3.21 23.73 -157.54
C MET A 269 -2.98 24.65 -156.32
N PHE A 270 -3.56 25.86 -156.39
CA PHE A 270 -3.48 26.90 -155.35
C PHE A 270 -4.89 27.51 -155.11
N SER A 271 -5.63 27.15 -154.04
CA SER A 271 -6.78 27.93 -153.51
C SER A 271 -7.52 27.37 -152.27
N ARG A 272 -7.75 28.28 -151.29
CA ARG A 272 -8.96 28.46 -150.43
C ARG A 272 -9.29 27.46 -149.28
N THR A 273 -10.32 27.83 -148.51
CA THR A 273 -10.60 27.62 -147.05
C THR A 273 -12.14 27.46 -146.82
N PRO A 274 -12.76 27.51 -145.60
CA PRO A 274 -12.52 26.90 -144.25
C PRO A 274 -13.82 26.20 -143.68
N ASP A 275 -13.97 26.03 -142.34
CA ASP A 275 -15.14 26.48 -141.48
C ASP A 275 -15.68 25.50 -140.37
N ARG A 276 -16.24 26.06 -139.25
CA ARG A 276 -17.05 25.50 -138.10
C ARG A 276 -16.43 24.39 -137.19
N GLY A 277 -16.89 24.10 -135.95
CA GLY A 277 -17.95 24.62 -135.01
C GLY A 277 -18.55 23.47 -134.15
N GLY A 278 -19.14 23.57 -132.93
CA GLY A 278 -19.42 24.62 -131.92
C GLY A 278 -20.43 24.13 -130.82
N SER A 279 -20.72 24.90 -129.73
CA SER A 279 -21.78 24.69 -128.66
C SER A 279 -21.54 23.53 -127.62
N SER A 280 -22.23 23.34 -126.46
CA SER A 280 -22.98 24.17 -125.47
C SER A 280 -23.39 23.33 -124.19
N GLN A 281 -23.91 23.99 -123.13
CA GLN A 281 -25.05 23.58 -122.25
C GLN A 281 -24.87 22.88 -120.86
N GLN A 282 -25.34 23.56 -119.78
CA GLN A 282 -26.22 23.17 -118.63
C GLN A 282 -26.21 21.77 -117.93
N SER A 283 -26.82 21.54 -116.75
CA SER A 283 -27.04 22.28 -115.47
C SER A 283 -27.90 21.43 -114.48
N SER A 284 -27.57 21.32 -113.18
CA SER A 284 -28.40 20.54 -112.22
C SER A 284 -28.23 20.86 -110.71
N GLY A 285 -28.50 22.10 -110.28
CA GLY A 285 -28.19 22.55 -108.89
C GLY A 285 -29.19 22.20 -107.76
N SER A 286 -30.50 22.14 -108.03
CA SER A 286 -31.53 22.31 -106.99
C SER A 286 -31.63 21.18 -105.94
N ARG A 287 -31.55 19.89 -106.32
CA ARG A 287 -31.86 18.76 -105.42
C ARG A 287 -30.81 18.46 -104.32
N ARG A 288 -29.67 19.16 -104.30
CA ARG A 288 -28.68 19.03 -103.19
C ARG A 288 -29.06 19.91 -101.99
N GLN A 289 -29.48 21.14 -102.22
CA GLN A 289 -29.73 22.13 -101.16
C GLN A 289 -30.81 21.68 -100.16
N ASP A 290 -31.89 21.04 -100.59
CA ASP A 290 -32.93 20.51 -99.68
C ASP A 290 -32.42 19.42 -98.72
N ARG A 291 -31.40 18.65 -99.12
CA ARG A 291 -30.77 17.65 -98.24
C ARG A 291 -29.83 18.33 -97.24
N GLU A 292 -29.06 19.32 -97.70
CA GLU A 292 -28.22 20.19 -96.88
C GLU A 292 -29.04 20.85 -95.76
N ILE A 293 -30.16 21.49 -96.11
CA ILE A 293 -31.01 22.24 -95.17
C ILE A 293 -31.61 21.33 -94.09
N ARG A 294 -31.98 20.09 -94.42
CA ARG A 294 -32.45 19.11 -93.43
C ARG A 294 -31.33 18.66 -92.49
N LYS A 295 -30.12 18.43 -93.01
CA LYS A 295 -28.95 18.06 -92.22
C LYS A 295 -28.57 19.17 -91.23
N LEU A 296 -28.45 20.41 -91.72
CA LEU A 296 -28.12 21.58 -90.91
C LEU A 296 -29.17 21.86 -89.80
N ARG A 297 -30.46 21.60 -90.06
CA ARG A 297 -31.51 21.68 -89.01
C ARG A 297 -31.34 20.61 -87.93
N GLY A 298 -31.00 19.38 -88.30
CA GLY A 298 -30.71 18.30 -87.35
C GLY A 298 -29.46 18.59 -86.51
N GLU A 299 -28.40 19.10 -87.14
CA GLU A 299 -27.16 19.50 -86.46
C GLU A 299 -27.40 20.66 -85.49
N LEU A 300 -28.16 21.70 -85.89
CA LEU A 300 -28.55 22.81 -85.02
C LEU A 300 -29.37 22.34 -83.81
N GLN A 301 -30.33 21.42 -84.00
CA GLN A 301 -31.13 20.87 -82.91
C GLN A 301 -30.27 20.03 -81.95
N HIS A 302 -29.35 19.22 -82.49
CA HIS A 302 -28.42 18.40 -81.71
C HIS A 302 -27.45 19.27 -80.88
N GLU A 303 -26.90 20.34 -81.46
CA GLU A 303 -26.02 21.26 -80.74
C GLU A 303 -26.79 22.05 -79.67
N THR A 304 -28.02 22.48 -79.96
CA THR A 304 -28.92 23.08 -78.96
C THR A 304 -29.16 22.12 -77.79
N GLN A 305 -29.38 20.83 -78.06
CA GLN A 305 -29.57 19.83 -77.03
C GLN A 305 -28.30 19.58 -76.19
N LYS A 306 -27.11 19.60 -76.82
CA LYS A 306 -25.82 19.57 -76.10
C LYS A 306 -25.66 20.78 -75.19
N PHE A 307 -25.92 22.00 -75.67
CA PHE A 307 -25.84 23.20 -74.84
C PHE A 307 -26.83 23.16 -73.67
N GLN A 308 -28.07 22.71 -73.88
CA GLN A 308 -29.03 22.50 -72.78
C GLN A 308 -28.57 21.43 -71.78
N ASN A 309 -27.94 20.34 -72.24
CA ASN A 309 -27.34 19.34 -71.35
C ASN A 309 -26.16 19.91 -70.56
N MET A 310 -25.33 20.75 -71.18
CA MET A 310 -24.19 21.40 -70.54
C MET A 310 -24.64 22.44 -69.50
N VAL A 311 -25.65 23.25 -69.82
CA VAL A 311 -26.27 24.20 -68.87
C VAL A 311 -26.87 23.45 -67.68
N ARG A 312 -27.61 22.35 -67.90
CA ARG A 312 -28.12 21.52 -66.79
C ARG A 312 -27.00 20.88 -65.96
N LYS A 313 -25.87 20.50 -66.57
CA LYS A 313 -24.68 20.01 -65.85
C LYS A 313 -24.06 21.09 -64.98
N TYR A 314 -23.83 22.30 -65.50
CA TYR A 314 -23.26 23.41 -64.73
C TYR A 314 -24.22 23.95 -63.66
N GLN A 315 -25.54 23.93 -63.90
CA GLN A 315 -26.54 24.23 -62.88
C GLN A 315 -26.48 23.23 -61.72
N LYS A 316 -26.35 21.93 -62.01
CA LYS A 316 -26.15 20.93 -60.96
C LYS A 316 -24.80 21.11 -60.25
N GLU A 317 -23.72 21.38 -60.96
CA GLU A 317 -22.40 21.61 -60.34
C GLU A 317 -22.40 22.85 -59.44
N LEU A 318 -23.16 23.89 -59.77
CA LEU A 318 -23.44 25.04 -58.89
C LEU A 318 -24.24 24.65 -57.64
N GLU A 319 -25.26 23.81 -57.79
CA GLU A 319 -26.07 23.29 -56.68
C GLU A 319 -25.25 22.38 -55.74
N ASP A 320 -24.49 21.43 -56.29
CA ASP A 320 -23.57 20.54 -55.57
C ASP A 320 -22.46 21.33 -54.82
N VAL A 321 -22.00 22.47 -55.37
CA VAL A 321 -21.06 23.39 -54.68
C VAL A 321 -21.77 24.22 -53.61
N SER A 322 -22.98 24.73 -53.88
CA SER A 322 -23.78 25.48 -52.89
C SER A 322 -24.10 24.62 -51.66
N ASN A 323 -24.43 23.34 -51.87
CA ASN A 323 -24.70 22.38 -50.80
C ASN A 323 -23.47 22.14 -49.92
N LYS A 324 -22.29 21.94 -50.53
CA LYS A 324 -21.02 21.81 -49.79
C LYS A 324 -20.65 23.05 -48.99
N ILE A 325 -20.95 24.24 -49.53
CA ILE A 325 -20.75 25.50 -48.79
C ILE A 325 -21.68 25.58 -47.58
N ALA A 326 -22.92 25.07 -47.67
CA ALA A 326 -23.83 24.99 -46.53
C ALA A 326 -23.38 23.94 -45.49
N GLU A 327 -22.90 22.76 -45.93
CA GLU A 327 -22.33 21.72 -45.07
C GLU A 327 -21.12 22.23 -44.27
N GLU A 328 -20.16 22.91 -44.93
CA GLU A 328 -19.00 23.55 -44.28
C GLU A 328 -19.42 24.69 -43.33
N GLN A 329 -20.45 25.47 -43.67
CA GLN A 329 -20.99 26.49 -42.75
C GLN A 329 -21.62 25.86 -41.50
N GLN A 330 -22.35 24.75 -41.64
CA GLN A 330 -22.93 24.02 -40.51
C GLN A 330 -21.83 23.38 -39.64
N LEU A 331 -20.83 22.75 -40.25
CA LEU A 331 -19.67 22.18 -39.54
C LEU A 331 -18.91 23.27 -38.77
N ARG A 332 -18.70 24.44 -39.37
CA ARG A 332 -18.07 25.59 -38.71
C ARG A 332 -18.88 26.10 -37.51
N GLN A 333 -20.21 26.09 -37.57
CA GLN A 333 -21.08 26.45 -36.44
C GLN A 333 -21.00 25.43 -35.30
N ASP A 334 -21.04 24.14 -35.60
CA ASP A 334 -20.86 23.05 -34.62
C ASP A 334 -19.48 23.13 -33.93
N LEU A 335 -18.41 23.40 -34.69
CA LEU A 335 -17.07 23.65 -34.14
C LEU A 335 -17.00 24.90 -33.25
N GLN A 336 -17.73 25.97 -33.58
CA GLN A 336 -17.84 27.15 -32.69
C GLN A 336 -18.59 26.82 -31.38
N VAL A 337 -19.66 26.03 -31.43
CA VAL A 337 -20.39 25.59 -30.23
C VAL A 337 -19.49 24.71 -29.34
N LYS A 338 -18.75 23.77 -29.95
CA LYS A 338 -17.78 22.92 -29.24
C LYS A 338 -16.63 23.72 -28.61
N LEU A 339 -16.13 24.76 -29.30
CA LEU A 339 -15.14 25.67 -28.74
C LEU A 339 -15.67 26.40 -27.51
N ILE A 340 -16.85 27.02 -27.61
CA ILE A 340 -17.49 27.74 -26.49
C ILE A 340 -17.75 26.79 -25.30
N GLN A 341 -18.16 25.55 -25.55
CA GLN A 341 -18.34 24.55 -24.50
C GLN A 341 -17.01 24.18 -23.82
N SER A 342 -15.93 24.02 -24.59
CA SER A 342 -14.58 23.76 -24.07
C SER A 342 -14.04 24.95 -23.26
N GLU A 343 -14.25 26.18 -23.73
CA GLU A 343 -13.90 27.41 -23.01
C GLU A 343 -14.66 27.53 -21.68
N GLN A 344 -15.96 27.18 -21.65
CA GLN A 344 -16.74 27.13 -20.41
C GLN A 344 -16.26 26.04 -19.44
N GLN A 345 -15.86 24.86 -19.95
CA GLN A 345 -15.24 23.82 -19.13
C GLN A 345 -13.90 24.27 -18.55
N LEU A 346 -13.04 24.89 -19.36
CA LEU A 346 -11.76 25.46 -18.92
C LEU A 346 -11.95 26.61 -17.92
N ALA A 347 -12.94 27.48 -18.11
CA ALA A 347 -13.31 28.51 -17.14
C ALA A 347 -13.77 27.91 -15.81
N THR A 348 -14.63 26.89 -15.87
CA THR A 348 -15.11 26.16 -14.67
C THR A 348 -13.95 25.52 -13.92
N LEU A 349 -13.05 24.81 -14.63
CA LEU A 349 -11.85 24.21 -14.04
C LEU A 349 -10.91 25.26 -13.43
N LYS A 350 -10.70 26.40 -14.09
CA LYS A 350 -9.92 27.53 -13.55
C LYS A 350 -10.56 28.10 -12.28
N THR A 351 -11.88 28.25 -12.22
CA THR A 351 -12.56 28.69 -10.99
C THR A 351 -12.50 27.64 -9.88
N SER A 352 -12.58 26.35 -10.19
CA SER A 352 -12.40 25.27 -9.21
C SER A 352 -10.98 25.23 -8.65
N LEU A 353 -9.97 25.49 -9.49
CA LEU A 353 -8.57 25.59 -9.06
C LEU A 353 -8.32 26.86 -8.21
N SER A 354 -8.89 27.99 -8.63
CA SER A 354 -8.79 29.29 -7.93
C SER A 354 -9.57 29.36 -6.61
N ASN A 355 -10.55 28.47 -6.41
CA ASN A 355 -11.30 28.34 -5.15
C ASN A 355 -10.74 27.21 -4.26
N GLY A 356 -9.66 26.53 -4.67
CA GLY A 356 -8.88 25.67 -3.79
C GLY A 356 -8.08 26.50 -2.76
N PRO A 357 -7.70 25.91 -1.60
CA PRO A 357 -6.91 26.62 -0.60
C PRO A 357 -5.54 27.04 -1.17
N THR A 358 -5.19 28.30 -0.92
CA THR A 358 -4.02 29.02 -1.47
C THR A 358 -2.70 28.25 -1.42
N MET A 359 -2.09 28.08 -2.59
CA MET A 359 -0.64 27.95 -2.75
C MET A 359 -0.16 29.11 -3.65
N GLU A 360 0.29 30.20 -3.04
CA GLU A 360 0.93 31.30 -3.77
C GLU A 360 2.30 30.85 -4.29
N LEU A 361 2.50 30.75 -5.61
CA LEU A 361 3.84 30.59 -6.20
C LEU A 361 3.88 31.14 -7.64
N ILE A 362 4.56 32.28 -7.79
CA ILE A 362 5.16 32.83 -9.02
C ILE A 362 4.18 33.22 -10.15
N ASP A 363 3.86 34.51 -10.19
CA ASP A 363 3.56 35.22 -11.44
C ASP A 363 4.88 35.56 -12.17
N SER A 364 4.97 35.25 -13.46
CA SER A 364 6.00 35.76 -14.39
C SER A 364 5.57 35.46 -15.84
N PRO A 365 5.43 36.48 -16.70
CA PRO A 365 4.94 36.29 -18.07
C PRO A 365 6.06 36.05 -19.10
N ALA A 366 5.60 35.73 -20.32
CA ALA A 366 6.31 35.71 -21.61
C ALA A 366 6.85 34.36 -22.12
N HIS A 367 6.91 34.30 -23.45
CA HIS A 367 7.45 33.24 -24.32
C HIS A 367 6.72 31.88 -24.29
N SER A 368 5.68 31.84 -25.12
CA SER A 368 5.17 30.63 -25.75
C SER A 368 6.25 29.89 -26.55
N ASP A 369 6.46 28.60 -26.27
CA ASP A 369 6.93 27.61 -27.25
C ASP A 369 6.54 26.19 -26.80
N ILE A 370 5.23 25.90 -26.82
CA ILE A 370 4.70 24.54 -26.64
C ILE A 370 4.71 23.85 -28.02
N VAL A 371 5.91 23.47 -28.47
CA VAL A 371 6.12 22.63 -29.67
C VAL A 371 6.46 21.20 -29.20
N SER A 372 5.91 20.20 -29.87
CA SER A 372 5.75 18.84 -29.31
C SER A 372 7.09 18.12 -29.01
N PRO A 373 7.28 17.54 -27.80
CA PRO A 373 8.52 16.87 -27.38
C PRO A 373 8.69 15.45 -27.97
N ILE A 374 8.15 15.20 -29.17
CA ILE A 374 8.04 13.86 -29.79
C ILE A 374 9.09 13.64 -30.90
N VAL A 375 9.81 14.69 -31.33
CA VAL A 375 10.82 14.62 -32.40
C VAL A 375 12.21 15.09 -31.95
N GLU A 376 12.41 15.35 -30.66
CA GLU A 376 13.69 15.82 -30.13
C GLU A 376 14.65 14.64 -29.87
N ARG A 377 15.67 14.50 -30.74
CA ARG A 377 16.83 13.63 -30.48
C ARG A 377 17.76 14.35 -29.52
N VAL A 378 17.89 13.87 -28.29
CA VAL A 378 18.76 14.51 -27.30
C VAL A 378 20.20 14.08 -27.52
N THR A 379 21.11 15.05 -27.68
CA THR A 379 22.53 14.83 -27.98
C THR A 379 23.44 15.47 -26.93
N CYS A 380 24.64 14.93 -26.72
CA CYS A 380 25.63 15.45 -25.78
C CYS A 380 27.06 15.05 -26.14
N ARG A 381 28.00 15.98 -25.97
CA ARG A 381 29.44 15.73 -26.08
C ARG A 381 30.03 15.43 -24.71
N LEU A 382 30.37 14.18 -24.44
CA LEU A 382 30.87 13.72 -23.15
C LEU A 382 32.20 12.96 -23.30
N GLN A 383 32.75 12.46 -22.19
CA GLN A 383 33.97 11.65 -22.23
C GLN A 383 33.79 10.27 -21.58
N ILE A 384 34.38 9.24 -22.20
CA ILE A 384 34.44 7.85 -21.69
C ILE A 384 35.88 7.45 -21.36
N PRO A 385 36.13 6.53 -20.40
CA PRO A 385 37.47 6.13 -20.01
C PRO A 385 38.16 5.33 -21.13
N LYS A 386 39.44 5.61 -21.41
CA LYS A 386 40.26 4.87 -22.41
C LYS A 386 40.72 3.47 -21.95
N GLY A 387 40.14 2.94 -20.89
CA GLY A 387 40.51 1.67 -20.27
C GLY A 387 40.12 1.61 -18.79
N HIS A 388 40.51 0.54 -18.10
CA HIS A 388 40.04 0.25 -16.74
C HIS A 388 40.46 1.27 -15.66
N ASN A 389 41.42 2.16 -15.93
CA ASN A 389 41.88 3.19 -15.00
C ASN A 389 42.03 4.58 -15.66
N PRO A 390 40.94 5.39 -15.78
CA PRO A 390 41.00 6.71 -16.43
C PRO A 390 41.96 7.70 -15.78
N ARG A 391 42.28 7.58 -14.48
CA ARG A 391 43.33 8.38 -13.83
C ARG A 391 44.74 8.13 -14.40
N LYS A 392 44.98 6.97 -15.02
CA LYS A 392 46.23 6.63 -15.72
C LYS A 392 46.12 6.70 -17.25
N GLN A 393 45.02 6.21 -17.82
CA GLN A 393 44.83 6.05 -19.28
C GLN A 393 44.11 7.24 -19.93
N GLY A 394 43.53 8.14 -19.13
CA GLY A 394 42.79 9.30 -19.60
C GLY A 394 41.37 8.99 -20.11
N TRP A 395 40.75 10.03 -20.63
CA TRP A 395 39.40 10.01 -21.20
C TRP A 395 39.46 10.20 -22.73
N LYS A 396 38.48 9.67 -23.45
CA LYS A 396 38.21 9.89 -24.88
C LYS A 396 36.92 10.70 -25.00
N GLU A 397 36.91 11.78 -25.78
CA GLU A 397 35.65 12.46 -26.11
C GLU A 397 34.84 11.60 -27.07
N VAL A 398 33.51 11.61 -26.89
CA VAL A 398 32.54 10.89 -27.73
C VAL A 398 31.24 11.69 -27.79
N PHE A 399 30.47 11.47 -28.86
CA PHE A 399 29.16 12.08 -29.06
C PHE A 399 28.06 11.05 -28.73
N MET A 400 27.24 11.33 -27.72
CA MET A 400 26.15 10.45 -27.28
C MET A 400 24.80 10.95 -27.78
N VAL A 401 23.96 10.03 -28.29
CA VAL A 401 22.63 10.32 -28.82
C VAL A 401 21.60 9.41 -28.17
N MET A 402 20.58 10.01 -27.56
CA MET A 402 19.41 9.33 -27.01
C MET A 402 18.29 9.34 -28.05
N SER A 403 17.92 8.16 -28.58
CA SER A 403 16.85 8.00 -29.56
C SER A 403 15.64 7.34 -28.91
N PHE A 404 14.62 8.15 -28.57
CA PHE A 404 13.36 7.65 -28.03
C PHE A 404 12.59 6.77 -29.02
N THR A 405 12.65 7.09 -30.32
CA THR A 405 12.01 6.32 -31.40
C THR A 405 12.51 4.87 -31.45
N ASN A 406 13.84 4.68 -31.32
CA ASN A 406 14.46 3.36 -31.37
C ASN A 406 14.71 2.77 -29.97
N LYS A 407 14.31 3.48 -28.90
CA LYS A 407 14.54 3.14 -27.49
C LYS A 407 16.00 2.76 -27.17
N GLN A 408 16.94 3.50 -27.75
CA GLN A 408 18.38 3.21 -27.65
C GLN A 408 19.23 4.46 -27.38
N LEU A 409 20.34 4.23 -26.69
CA LEU A 409 21.39 5.19 -26.38
C LEU A 409 22.64 4.80 -27.18
N ALA A 410 22.99 5.57 -28.20
CA ALA A 410 24.10 5.29 -29.10
C ALA A 410 25.29 6.24 -28.83
N VAL A 411 26.50 5.73 -28.98
CA VAL A 411 27.76 6.47 -28.77
C VAL A 411 28.57 6.46 -30.06
N TYR A 412 28.89 7.64 -30.57
CA TYR A 412 29.68 7.88 -31.77
C TYR A 412 31.03 8.50 -31.40
N GLU A 413 31.99 8.45 -32.32
CA GLU A 413 33.30 9.07 -32.12
C GLU A 413 33.20 10.60 -32.17
N ASP A 414 32.63 11.12 -33.26
CA ASP A 414 32.38 12.55 -33.52
C ASP A 414 30.98 12.75 -34.09
N GLU A 415 30.47 13.99 -34.06
CA GLU A 415 29.13 14.36 -34.54
C GLU A 415 28.94 14.08 -36.05
N ASP A 416 29.95 14.35 -36.88
CA ASP A 416 29.93 14.05 -38.33
C ASP A 416 29.81 12.55 -38.64
N SER A 417 30.09 11.67 -37.67
CA SER A 417 29.96 10.22 -37.85
C SER A 417 28.49 9.76 -37.92
N LEU A 418 27.52 10.57 -37.46
CA LEU A 418 26.09 10.22 -37.36
C LEU A 418 25.42 9.80 -38.68
N GLN A 419 25.96 10.23 -39.83
CA GLN A 419 25.44 9.88 -41.16
C GLN A 419 26.37 8.94 -41.95
N THR A 420 27.55 8.62 -41.43
CA THR A 420 28.67 8.07 -42.23
C THR A 420 29.32 6.82 -41.61
N LYS A 421 29.15 6.57 -40.31
CA LYS A 421 29.74 5.42 -39.60
C LYS A 421 28.76 4.80 -38.62
N ASP A 422 28.93 3.51 -38.34
CA ASP A 422 28.26 2.83 -37.26
C ASP A 422 28.68 3.37 -35.86
N PRO A 423 27.79 3.33 -34.86
CA PRO A 423 28.11 3.72 -33.48
C PRO A 423 29.15 2.78 -32.84
N LEU A 424 30.05 3.35 -32.04
CA LEU A 424 31.05 2.62 -31.24
C LEU A 424 30.42 1.72 -30.18
N MET A 425 29.30 2.16 -29.59
CA MET A 425 28.55 1.42 -28.57
C MET A 425 27.06 1.75 -28.69
N VAL A 426 26.19 0.78 -28.45
CA VAL A 426 24.74 0.97 -28.37
C VAL A 426 24.21 0.24 -27.15
N TYR A 427 23.37 0.92 -26.36
CA TYR A 427 22.64 0.35 -25.24
C TYR A 427 21.13 0.49 -25.51
N GLN A 428 20.35 -0.59 -25.46
CA GLN A 428 18.90 -0.45 -25.45
C GLN A 428 18.44 0.04 -24.06
N PHE A 429 17.37 0.83 -23.99
CA PHE A 429 16.85 1.33 -22.70
C PHE A 429 16.45 0.17 -21.76
N SER A 430 15.97 -0.93 -22.33
CA SER A 430 15.69 -2.21 -21.65
C SER A 430 16.90 -2.83 -20.95
N GLN A 431 18.13 -2.50 -21.36
CA GLN A 431 19.37 -3.01 -20.79
C GLN A 431 19.92 -2.11 -19.68
N ILE A 432 19.41 -0.88 -19.50
CA ILE A 432 19.94 0.09 -18.53
C ILE A 432 19.20 -0.03 -17.20
N TYR A 433 19.87 -0.61 -16.20
CA TYR A 433 19.26 -0.93 -14.91
C TYR A 433 19.26 0.25 -13.93
N THR A 434 20.38 0.98 -13.81
CA THR A 434 20.49 2.18 -12.94
C THR A 434 21.45 3.21 -13.52
N VAL A 435 21.17 4.50 -13.28
CA VAL A 435 22.09 5.60 -13.52
C VAL A 435 22.24 6.41 -12.24
N ARG A 436 23.48 6.72 -11.85
CA ARG A 436 23.79 7.46 -10.62
C ARG A 436 25.14 8.17 -10.66
N THR A 437 25.28 9.23 -9.89
CA THR A 437 26.57 9.83 -9.57
C THR A 437 27.44 8.87 -8.75
N LEU A 438 28.77 9.03 -8.79
CA LEU A 438 29.70 8.26 -7.96
C LEU A 438 29.55 8.63 -6.47
N ASN A 439 29.36 7.63 -5.60
CA ASN A 439 29.14 7.85 -4.17
C ASN A 439 30.44 7.74 -3.35
N PRO A 440 30.72 8.65 -2.40
CA PRO A 440 31.91 8.57 -1.53
C PRO A 440 32.02 7.23 -0.78
N GLY A 441 33.00 6.41 -1.17
CA GLY A 441 33.24 5.07 -0.61
C GLY A 441 33.48 3.98 -1.67
N GLU A 442 33.14 4.24 -2.94
CA GLU A 442 33.19 3.23 -4.01
C GLU A 442 34.59 3.07 -4.63
N HIS A 443 34.96 1.84 -5.02
CA HIS A 443 36.29 1.50 -5.54
C HIS A 443 36.61 2.21 -6.87
N GLU A 444 35.58 2.53 -7.66
CA GLU A 444 35.58 3.40 -8.83
C GLU A 444 36.28 4.74 -8.57
N ILE A 445 36.12 5.34 -7.38
CA ILE A 445 36.70 6.66 -7.02
C ILE A 445 38.23 6.66 -7.07
N LEU A 446 38.88 5.56 -6.66
CA LEU A 446 40.34 5.46 -6.62
C LEU A 446 40.98 5.55 -8.02
N ARG A 447 40.19 5.23 -9.06
CA ARG A 447 40.57 5.16 -10.47
C ARG A 447 40.31 6.46 -11.25
N VAL A 448 39.83 7.50 -10.57
CA VAL A 448 39.38 8.79 -11.15
C VAL A 448 40.13 9.96 -10.48
N LYS A 449 40.20 11.14 -11.13
CA LYS A 449 40.77 12.36 -10.52
C LYS A 449 39.73 13.04 -9.61
N GLN A 450 40.15 13.58 -8.47
CA GLN A 450 39.24 14.21 -7.50
C GLN A 450 38.43 15.40 -8.05
N SER A 451 38.96 16.10 -9.05
CA SER A 451 38.26 17.15 -9.82
C SER A 451 37.04 16.64 -10.59
N ASP A 452 37.10 15.40 -11.06
CA ASP A 452 36.18 14.83 -12.05
C ASP A 452 35.03 14.07 -11.37
N LEU A 453 35.20 13.67 -10.09
CA LEU A 453 34.26 12.80 -9.36
C LEU A 453 32.82 13.32 -9.33
N LYS A 454 32.63 14.63 -9.15
CA LYS A 454 31.29 15.27 -9.13
C LYS A 454 30.64 15.37 -10.50
N LYS A 455 31.39 15.08 -11.57
CA LYS A 455 31.00 15.26 -12.98
C LYS A 455 30.77 13.94 -13.72
N ILE A 456 30.73 12.83 -12.99
CA ILE A 456 30.64 11.48 -13.57
C ILE A 456 29.32 10.81 -13.22
N LEU A 457 28.60 10.41 -14.26
CA LEU A 457 27.51 9.46 -14.18
C LEU A 457 28.03 8.05 -14.43
N MET A 458 27.57 7.10 -13.63
CA MET A 458 27.80 5.68 -13.81
C MET A 458 26.50 5.03 -14.32
N LEU A 459 26.53 4.53 -15.55
CA LEU A 459 25.50 3.65 -16.09
C LEU A 459 25.80 2.22 -15.62
N SER A 460 24.82 1.53 -15.05
CA SER A 460 24.85 0.07 -14.86
C SER A 460 23.94 -0.56 -15.91
N TYR A 461 24.48 -1.42 -16.76
CA TYR A 461 23.76 -2.04 -17.88
C TYR A 461 24.05 -3.53 -17.97
N ILE A 462 23.17 -4.29 -18.61
CA ILE A 462 23.36 -5.71 -18.89
C ILE A 462 23.87 -5.87 -20.33
N GLU A 463 24.87 -6.74 -20.52
CA GLU A 463 25.33 -7.13 -21.85
C GLU A 463 24.67 -8.46 -22.24
N ASP A 464 23.70 -8.39 -23.15
CA ASP A 464 23.23 -9.57 -23.88
C ASP A 464 24.33 -10.06 -24.83
N GLY A 465 24.55 -11.38 -24.89
CA GLY A 465 25.54 -12.02 -25.77
C GLY A 465 25.17 -12.01 -27.26
N GLY A 466 24.56 -10.94 -27.75
CA GLY A 466 23.87 -10.83 -29.03
C GLY A 466 24.17 -9.56 -29.83
N SER A 467 25.30 -8.88 -29.56
CA SER A 467 25.85 -7.85 -30.46
C SER A 467 27.25 -8.25 -30.90
N ALA A 468 27.48 -8.35 -32.21
CA ALA A 468 28.80 -8.66 -32.75
C ALA A 468 29.80 -7.53 -32.45
N ALA A 469 31.02 -7.90 -32.09
CA ALA A 469 32.05 -6.93 -31.74
C ALA A 469 32.72 -6.34 -32.99
N VAL A 470 32.89 -5.03 -33.02
CA VAL A 470 33.99 -4.39 -33.75
C VAL A 470 35.11 -4.18 -32.75
N ALA A 471 36.24 -4.88 -32.94
CA ALA A 471 37.27 -4.97 -31.93
C ALA A 471 38.13 -3.70 -31.83
N LEU A 472 38.37 -3.23 -30.60
CA LEU A 472 39.66 -2.67 -30.24
C LEU A 472 40.29 -3.51 -29.12
N ASP A 473 41.60 -3.60 -29.17
CA ASP A 473 42.45 -4.53 -28.44
C ASP A 473 42.70 -4.13 -26.98
N SER A 474 42.46 -5.07 -26.05
CA SER A 474 42.99 -5.03 -24.68
C SER A 474 42.97 -6.42 -24.03
N SER A 475 43.78 -7.33 -24.57
CA SER A 475 43.98 -8.68 -24.04
C SER A 475 44.73 -8.67 -22.71
N THR A 476 44.04 -8.78 -21.57
CA THR A 476 44.60 -9.37 -20.33
C THR A 476 43.52 -9.73 -19.30
N ALA A 477 42.83 -10.84 -19.51
CA ALA A 477 41.97 -11.46 -18.50
C ALA A 477 42.74 -12.54 -17.71
N VAL A 478 43.74 -12.12 -16.93
CA VAL A 478 44.36 -12.98 -15.90
C VAL A 478 43.81 -12.54 -14.54
N TYR A 479 42.65 -13.07 -14.18
CA TYR A 479 42.20 -13.07 -12.80
C TYR A 479 42.47 -14.46 -12.22
N LEU A 480 43.20 -14.51 -11.11
CA LEU A 480 43.44 -15.75 -10.38
C LEU A 480 42.10 -16.32 -9.91
N GLN A 481 41.74 -17.51 -10.36
CA GLN A 481 40.66 -18.28 -9.74
C GLN A 481 41.11 -18.73 -8.34
N PRO A 482 40.37 -18.38 -7.27
CA PRO A 482 40.35 -19.20 -6.08
C PRO A 482 39.72 -20.56 -6.43
N ASP A 483 40.10 -21.59 -5.69
CA ASP A 483 39.69 -22.98 -5.93
C ASP A 483 38.16 -23.19 -5.81
N GLN A 484 37.66 -24.33 -6.32
CA GLN A 484 36.23 -24.64 -6.44
C GLN A 484 35.54 -24.88 -5.09
N GLY A 485 35.23 -23.79 -4.38
CA GLY A 485 34.24 -23.80 -3.30
C GLY A 485 32.82 -24.04 -3.86
N GLU A 486 32.07 -24.93 -3.22
CA GLU A 486 30.72 -25.34 -3.63
C GLU A 486 29.76 -24.12 -3.69
N LEU A 487 29.38 -23.71 -4.91
CA LEU A 487 28.74 -22.43 -5.16
C LEU A 487 27.24 -22.44 -4.78
N LYS A 488 26.93 -21.89 -3.60
CA LYS A 488 25.60 -22.02 -2.99
C LYS A 488 24.63 -20.95 -3.52
N THR A 489 23.64 -21.37 -4.30
CA THR A 489 22.62 -20.47 -4.88
C THR A 489 21.34 -20.45 -4.04
N VAL A 490 20.94 -19.29 -3.53
CA VAL A 490 19.78 -19.12 -2.63
C VAL A 490 19.02 -17.84 -2.97
N ARG A 491 17.72 -17.94 -3.33
CA ARG A 491 16.85 -16.80 -3.71
C ARG A 491 17.48 -15.82 -4.73
N GLY A 492 18.20 -16.37 -5.71
CA GLY A 492 18.93 -15.62 -6.75
C GLY A 492 20.32 -15.11 -6.34
N HIS A 493 20.70 -15.22 -5.06
CA HIS A 493 22.05 -14.90 -4.60
C HIS A 493 23.00 -16.05 -4.92
N GLN A 494 24.18 -15.73 -5.45
CA GLN A 494 25.27 -16.66 -5.71
C GLN A 494 26.33 -16.45 -4.63
N PHE A 495 26.32 -17.28 -3.59
CA PHE A 495 27.17 -17.11 -2.41
C PHE A 495 28.51 -17.83 -2.55
N VAL A 496 29.58 -17.14 -2.12
CA VAL A 496 30.92 -17.70 -1.95
C VAL A 496 31.38 -17.48 -0.52
N GLU A 497 32.10 -18.47 0.02
CA GLU A 497 32.60 -18.46 1.40
C GLU A 497 33.77 -17.47 1.54
N ILE A 498 33.66 -16.49 2.44
CA ILE A 498 34.66 -15.44 2.63
C ILE A 498 34.98 -15.28 4.12
N ASN A 499 36.27 -15.37 4.46
CA ASN A 499 36.78 -15.08 5.79
C ASN A 499 37.22 -13.62 5.88
N TYR A 500 36.52 -12.82 6.69
CA TYR A 500 36.84 -11.39 6.85
C TYR A 500 38.06 -11.18 7.75
N HIS A 501 38.95 -10.27 7.36
CA HIS A 501 40.12 -9.86 8.14
C HIS A 501 39.84 -8.59 8.98
N THR A 502 38.65 -7.99 8.84
CA THR A 502 38.16 -6.83 9.57
C THR A 502 36.71 -7.08 10.02
N PRO A 503 36.27 -6.53 11.17
CA PRO A 503 34.92 -6.76 11.68
C PRO A 503 33.86 -6.14 10.76
N SER A 504 33.19 -6.97 9.98
CA SER A 504 32.00 -6.64 9.17
C SER A 504 30.73 -7.08 9.89
N ASN A 505 29.58 -6.49 9.56
CA ASN A 505 28.27 -6.93 10.07
C ASN A 505 27.50 -7.73 9.01
N CYS A 506 26.60 -8.59 9.46
CA CYS A 506 25.67 -9.35 8.63
C CYS A 506 24.45 -8.49 8.26
N ASP A 507 24.10 -8.44 6.99
CA ASP A 507 22.99 -7.60 6.49
C ASP A 507 21.61 -8.16 6.87
N VAL A 508 21.53 -9.45 7.27
CA VAL A 508 20.27 -10.13 7.62
C VAL A 508 19.93 -10.01 9.12
N CYS A 509 20.93 -9.90 10.01
CA CYS A 509 20.70 -9.84 11.46
C CYS A 509 21.51 -8.77 12.22
N SER A 510 22.28 -7.96 11.51
CA SER A 510 23.14 -6.88 12.03
C SER A 510 24.22 -7.28 13.06
N LYS A 511 24.35 -8.58 13.40
CA LYS A 511 25.43 -9.11 14.23
C LYS A 511 26.75 -9.10 13.45
N THR A 512 27.87 -8.97 14.15
CA THR A 512 29.21 -9.11 13.57
C THR A 512 29.40 -10.48 12.91
N LEU A 513 30.00 -10.49 11.74
CA LEU A 513 30.45 -11.68 11.04
C LEU A 513 31.75 -12.21 11.67
N PRO A 514 31.96 -13.53 11.73
CA PRO A 514 33.24 -14.13 12.08
C PRO A 514 34.40 -13.52 11.28
N TRP A 515 35.42 -13.09 12.01
CA TRP A 515 36.66 -12.51 11.47
C TRP A 515 37.86 -13.25 12.03
N SER A 516 39.00 -13.19 11.32
CA SER A 516 40.15 -14.10 11.46
C SER A 516 40.62 -14.35 12.90
N LEU A 517 40.61 -13.36 13.79
CA LEU A 517 41.06 -13.52 15.18
C LEU A 517 40.14 -14.39 16.07
N ASN A 518 38.89 -14.62 15.67
CA ASN A 518 37.87 -15.29 16.52
C ASN A 518 37.56 -16.74 16.08
N ILE A 519 38.16 -17.20 14.97
CA ILE A 519 37.90 -18.51 14.34
C ILE A 519 38.17 -19.72 15.27
N MET A 520 38.98 -19.55 16.32
CA MET A 520 39.29 -20.63 17.28
C MET A 520 38.09 -21.03 18.17
N ARG A 521 36.94 -20.34 18.08
CA ARG A 521 35.67 -20.76 18.69
C ARG A 521 34.55 -20.76 17.65
N ARG A 522 34.21 -21.97 17.20
CA ARG A 522 33.16 -22.34 16.22
C ARG A 522 33.54 -22.05 14.76
N GLY A 523 33.41 -23.09 13.93
CA GLY A 523 33.53 -23.01 12.47
C GLY A 523 32.29 -22.40 11.83
N GLU A 524 31.98 -21.15 12.19
CA GLU A 524 30.87 -20.38 11.60
C GLU A 524 31.39 -19.64 10.37
N CYS A 525 31.24 -20.23 9.18
CA CYS A 525 31.64 -19.60 7.93
C CYS A 525 30.74 -18.41 7.58
N SER A 526 31.29 -17.41 6.89
CA SER A 526 30.53 -16.28 6.34
C SER A 526 30.43 -16.39 4.82
N TYR A 527 29.28 -15.98 4.27
CA TYR A 527 29.02 -15.94 2.84
C TYR A 527 28.86 -14.49 2.36
N GLU A 528 29.49 -14.18 1.23
CA GLU A 528 29.23 -12.95 0.46
C GLU A 528 28.59 -13.31 -0.89
N CYS A 529 27.55 -12.59 -1.28
CA CYS A 529 26.93 -12.77 -2.59
C CYS A 529 27.78 -12.09 -3.68
N GLN A 530 28.30 -12.85 -4.65
CA GLN A 530 29.11 -12.29 -5.75
C GLN A 530 28.35 -11.27 -6.61
N ARG A 531 27.01 -11.29 -6.62
CA ARG A 531 26.17 -10.44 -7.48
C ARG A 531 25.77 -9.11 -6.83
N CYS A 532 25.65 -9.05 -5.50
CA CYS A 532 25.17 -7.86 -4.79
C CYS A 532 25.96 -7.50 -3.51
N HIS A 533 27.02 -8.24 -3.18
CA HIS A 533 27.87 -8.08 -2.00
C HIS A 533 27.16 -8.17 -0.63
N LEU A 534 25.92 -8.68 -0.59
CA LEU A 534 25.21 -9.00 0.66
C LEU A 534 26.00 -10.02 1.47
N LYS A 535 26.23 -9.72 2.75
CA LYS A 535 27.06 -10.49 3.67
C LYS A 535 26.21 -11.16 4.73
N CYS A 536 26.37 -12.47 4.94
CA CYS A 536 25.59 -13.20 5.92
C CYS A 536 26.33 -14.40 6.55
N HIS A 537 25.92 -14.78 7.76
CA HIS A 537 26.35 -16.03 8.39
C HIS A 537 25.76 -17.24 7.66
N LYS A 538 26.49 -18.37 7.64
CA LYS A 538 26.03 -19.66 7.08
C LYS A 538 24.63 -20.10 7.53
N GLU A 539 24.24 -19.82 8.78
CA GLU A 539 22.89 -20.14 9.27
C GLU A 539 21.75 -19.44 8.48
N HIS A 540 22.01 -18.25 7.90
CA HIS A 540 21.03 -17.54 7.09
C HIS A 540 20.85 -18.12 5.68
N THR A 541 21.84 -18.82 5.13
CA THR A 541 21.72 -19.54 3.83
C THR A 541 21.19 -20.97 3.99
N GLU A 542 20.97 -21.44 5.23
CA GLU A 542 20.61 -22.84 5.53
C GLU A 542 19.31 -22.99 6.32
N ARG A 543 19.06 -22.17 7.34
CA ARG A 543 17.87 -22.29 8.21
C ARG A 543 16.92 -21.12 8.15
N ASN A 544 17.37 -19.94 7.72
CA ASN A 544 16.60 -18.70 7.82
C ASN A 544 16.50 -17.97 6.47
N VAL A 545 16.27 -18.74 5.41
CA VAL A 545 16.19 -18.30 4.01
C VAL A 545 15.00 -17.37 3.76
N GLU A 546 13.91 -17.50 4.52
CA GLU A 546 12.72 -16.66 4.37
C GLU A 546 12.96 -15.20 4.78
N ALA A 547 13.81 -14.96 5.79
CA ALA A 547 14.20 -13.62 6.24
C ALA A 547 15.13 -12.90 5.24
N MET A 548 15.72 -13.62 4.28
CA MET A 548 16.61 -13.06 3.27
C MET A 548 15.81 -12.47 2.10
N GLN A 549 16.04 -11.18 1.81
CA GLN A 549 15.50 -10.50 0.61
C GLN A 549 16.04 -11.17 -0.68
N PRO A 550 15.25 -11.20 -1.77
CA PRO A 550 15.70 -11.74 -3.06
C PRO A 550 16.89 -10.93 -3.63
N CYS A 551 17.71 -11.55 -4.48
CA CYS A 551 18.91 -10.89 -4.98
C CYS A 551 18.61 -9.79 -6.00
N VAL A 552 18.95 -8.55 -5.63
CA VAL A 552 18.86 -7.36 -6.50
C VAL A 552 19.75 -7.47 -7.76
N GLY A 553 20.75 -8.37 -7.75
CA GLY A 553 21.62 -8.64 -8.91
C GLY A 553 21.04 -9.60 -9.95
N GLY A 554 19.90 -10.25 -9.70
CA GLY A 554 19.27 -11.18 -10.65
C GLY A 554 20.19 -12.34 -11.07
N GLU A 555 20.08 -12.75 -12.35
CA GLU A 555 20.92 -13.79 -12.97
C GLU A 555 21.89 -13.25 -14.03
N GLN A 556 21.99 -11.92 -14.18
CA GLN A 556 22.54 -11.30 -15.40
C GLN A 556 23.81 -10.48 -15.12
N ASN A 557 24.71 -10.47 -16.10
CA ASN A 557 26.05 -9.87 -15.98
C ASN A 557 26.01 -8.34 -16.11
N ILE A 558 25.76 -7.64 -14.99
CA ILE A 558 25.70 -6.17 -14.95
C ILE A 558 27.11 -5.57 -15.10
N LYS A 559 27.37 -4.93 -16.23
CA LYS A 559 28.53 -4.08 -16.50
C LYS A 559 28.29 -2.64 -16.04
N ARG A 560 29.38 -1.87 -15.90
CA ARG A 560 29.35 -0.44 -15.51
C ARG A 560 30.12 0.41 -16.52
N GLN A 561 29.48 1.44 -17.05
CA GLN A 561 30.10 2.46 -17.90
C GLN A 561 30.21 3.78 -17.12
N LEU A 562 31.35 4.45 -17.22
CA LEU A 562 31.53 5.81 -16.70
C LEU A 562 31.39 6.83 -17.83
N LEU A 563 30.60 7.88 -17.60
CA LEU A 563 30.42 9.04 -18.47
C LEU A 563 30.84 10.30 -17.70
N LEU A 564 31.83 11.04 -18.22
CA LEU A 564 32.26 12.34 -17.68
C LEU A 564 31.63 13.47 -18.53
N ILE A 565 30.76 14.27 -17.93
CA ILE A 565 30.11 15.43 -18.56
C ILE A 565 30.76 16.70 -17.99
N LYS A 566 31.27 17.59 -18.85
CA LYS A 566 32.06 18.74 -18.39
C LYS A 566 31.21 19.86 -17.78
N ASP A 567 30.02 20.09 -18.33
CA ASP A 567 29.06 21.07 -17.84
C ASP A 567 28.24 20.49 -16.67
N SER A 568 27.80 21.34 -15.74
CA SER A 568 26.89 20.98 -14.66
C SER A 568 25.43 20.98 -15.10
N GLU A 569 25.04 21.86 -16.03
CA GLU A 569 23.66 21.93 -16.53
C GLU A 569 23.33 20.76 -17.46
N GLU A 570 24.29 20.35 -18.30
CA GLU A 570 24.16 19.10 -19.06
C GLU A 570 24.14 17.89 -18.15
N LEU A 571 24.98 17.85 -17.10
CA LEU A 571 25.05 16.74 -16.15
C LEU A 571 23.69 16.50 -15.46
N GLU A 572 23.04 17.56 -14.97
CA GLU A 572 21.73 17.44 -14.31
C GLU A 572 20.61 17.12 -15.31
N ARG A 573 20.60 17.76 -16.49
CA ARG A 573 19.65 17.45 -17.58
C ARG A 573 19.73 15.99 -18.01
N TRP A 574 20.94 15.48 -18.26
CA TRP A 574 21.17 14.10 -18.65
C TRP A 574 20.94 13.11 -17.51
N TYR A 575 21.25 13.46 -16.25
CA TYR A 575 20.88 12.63 -15.12
C TYR A 575 19.36 12.48 -15.00
N ALA A 576 18.59 13.56 -15.18
CA ALA A 576 17.13 13.53 -15.16
C ALA A 576 16.52 12.74 -16.34
N GLN A 577 17.10 12.83 -17.54
CA GLN A 577 16.63 12.07 -18.72
C GLN A 577 17.01 10.59 -18.63
N LEU A 578 18.27 10.28 -18.27
CA LEU A 578 18.79 8.91 -18.16
C LEU A 578 18.16 8.14 -17.00
N SER A 579 17.84 8.79 -15.88
CA SER A 579 17.14 8.12 -14.76
C SER A 579 15.72 7.68 -15.13
N ARG A 580 14.98 8.51 -15.90
CA ARG A 580 13.61 8.23 -16.37
C ARG A 580 13.50 7.09 -17.39
N ILE A 581 14.60 6.64 -17.99
CA ILE A 581 14.63 5.45 -18.87
C ILE A 581 15.12 4.17 -18.15
N THR A 582 15.50 4.25 -16.87
CA THR A 582 16.01 3.07 -16.14
C THR A 582 14.90 2.17 -15.62
N LEU A 583 15.16 0.85 -15.61
CA LEU A 583 14.23 -0.16 -15.09
C LEU A 583 13.76 0.14 -13.65
N ASN A 584 14.66 0.61 -12.76
CA ASN A 584 14.30 0.97 -11.38
C ASN A 584 13.34 2.16 -11.24
N SER A 585 13.20 3.02 -12.26
CA SER A 585 12.22 4.12 -12.22
C SER A 585 10.77 3.63 -12.36
N SER A 586 10.56 2.50 -13.06
CA SER A 586 9.23 1.94 -13.33
C SER A 586 8.58 1.16 -12.18
N SER A 587 9.13 1.25 -10.97
CA SER A 587 8.65 0.52 -9.78
C SER A 587 8.55 1.34 -8.48
N SER A 588 8.66 2.68 -8.53
CA SER A 588 8.69 3.54 -7.34
C SER A 588 7.80 4.80 -7.42
N ASP A 589 6.52 4.61 -7.76
CA ASP A 589 5.51 5.69 -7.70
C ASP A 589 5.09 5.97 -6.24
N SER A 590 5.96 6.64 -5.47
CA SER A 590 5.71 7.04 -4.08
C SER A 590 6.62 8.17 -3.60
N ALA A 591 6.00 9.33 -3.34
CA ALA A 591 6.47 10.44 -2.50
C ALA A 591 7.85 11.07 -2.80
N SER A 592 7.82 12.22 -3.47
CA SER A 592 8.91 13.19 -3.41
C SER A 592 9.11 13.69 -1.97
N GLN A 593 10.29 13.47 -1.37
CA GLN A 593 10.77 14.26 -0.23
C GLN A 593 12.22 14.67 -0.43
N ILE A 594 12.46 15.98 -0.34
CA ILE A 594 13.78 16.61 -0.46
C ILE A 594 14.51 16.47 0.89
N PRO A 595 15.69 15.83 0.96
CA PRO A 595 16.46 15.73 2.19
C PRO A 595 17.10 17.07 2.59
N LEU A 596 16.39 17.88 3.38
CA LEU A 596 16.97 19.10 3.94
C LEU A 596 18.11 18.79 4.92
N LEU A 597 19.19 19.58 4.80
CA LEU A 597 20.42 19.47 5.59
C LEU A 597 20.17 19.55 7.10
N ARG A 598 20.35 18.44 7.83
CA ARG A 598 20.53 18.46 9.29
C ARG A 598 21.99 18.35 9.67
N LYS A 599 22.50 19.39 10.34
CA LYS A 599 23.86 19.43 10.90
C LYS A 599 23.98 18.43 12.06
N ASN A 600 25.00 17.58 12.03
CA ASN A 600 25.43 16.79 13.20
C ASN A 600 26.35 17.63 14.09
N SER A 601 26.00 17.77 15.37
CA SER A 601 26.91 18.24 16.44
C SER A 601 27.07 17.14 17.49
N ARG A 602 28.32 16.72 17.76
CA ARG A 602 28.63 15.67 18.74
C ARG A 602 28.88 16.25 20.13
N THR A 603 28.05 15.89 21.10
CA THR A 603 28.35 15.67 22.54
C THR A 603 27.14 14.89 23.13
N GLY A 604 27.20 14.20 24.26
CA GLY A 604 28.29 13.87 25.18
C GLY A 604 27.77 12.83 26.20
N SER A 605 28.65 12.07 26.86
CA SER A 605 28.27 11.05 27.85
C SER A 605 27.74 11.66 29.15
N MET A 606 26.74 11.05 29.81
CA MET A 606 26.87 10.61 31.23
C MET A 606 25.66 9.79 31.75
N ARG A 607 25.71 9.39 33.04
CA ARG A 607 24.92 8.32 33.69
C ARG A 607 23.72 8.81 34.53
N LEU A 608 22.86 7.84 34.87
CA LEU A 608 21.92 7.78 36.03
C LEU A 608 22.59 8.19 37.37
N PRO A 609 21.86 8.48 38.50
CA PRO A 609 20.51 7.98 38.87
C PRO A 609 19.57 8.89 39.74
N GLY A 610 18.36 8.41 40.05
CA GLY A 610 17.91 8.33 41.48
C GLY A 610 16.57 8.92 41.98
N LYS A 611 15.66 8.01 42.40
CA LYS A 611 14.86 8.00 43.66
C LYS A 611 13.77 9.06 44.01
N ASN A 612 12.56 8.52 44.22
CA ASN A 612 11.72 8.55 45.45
C ASN A 612 10.58 9.58 45.71
N ARG A 613 9.43 9.00 46.15
CA ARG A 613 8.33 9.53 47.01
C ARG A 613 7.42 10.64 46.41
N GLY A 614 6.14 10.75 46.77
CA GLY A 614 5.27 9.86 47.56
C GLY A 614 3.98 10.55 48.10
N ALA A 615 3.09 9.77 48.74
CA ALA A 615 1.94 10.14 49.60
C ALA A 615 0.53 10.42 48.99
N ASN A 616 -0.40 9.52 49.34
CA ASN A 616 -1.71 9.73 50.01
C ASN A 616 -2.88 10.54 49.38
N THR A 617 -3.90 9.81 48.90
CA THR A 617 -5.28 9.65 49.48
C THR A 617 -5.87 10.76 50.39
N PRO A 618 -7.19 11.07 50.28
CA PRO A 618 -8.21 10.26 50.98
C PRO A 618 -9.52 9.96 50.20
N SER A 619 -10.40 9.14 50.79
CA SER A 619 -11.63 8.56 50.20
C SER A 619 -12.92 9.26 50.66
N ALA A 620 -14.01 9.17 49.88
CA ALA A 620 -15.38 9.36 50.40
C ALA A 620 -16.48 8.55 49.66
N VAL A 621 -16.93 7.50 50.35
CA VAL A 621 -18.13 6.64 50.25
C VAL A 621 -19.43 7.27 49.70
N LYS A 622 -20.18 6.55 48.82
CA LYS A 622 -21.57 6.02 49.06
C LYS A 622 -22.27 5.47 47.79
N SER A 623 -22.93 4.31 47.96
CA SER A 623 -23.89 3.64 47.02
C SER A 623 -25.35 3.94 47.49
N PRO A 624 -26.49 3.24 47.14
CA PRO A 624 -26.67 1.82 46.69
C PRO A 624 -27.85 1.52 45.69
N VAL A 625 -28.15 0.21 45.48
CA VAL A 625 -29.39 -0.40 44.89
C VAL A 625 -29.58 -0.22 43.36
N SER A 626 -30.08 -1.16 42.52
CA SER A 626 -30.51 -2.60 42.58
C SER A 626 -30.05 -3.28 41.26
N VAL A 627 -29.62 -4.54 41.15
CA VAL A 627 -30.13 -5.87 41.61
C VAL A 627 -31.33 -6.39 40.79
N SER A 628 -31.17 -7.65 40.31
CA SER A 628 -32.12 -8.58 39.65
C SER A 628 -32.04 -8.71 38.10
N THR A 629 -32.03 -9.88 37.44
CA THR A 629 -31.50 -11.27 37.62
C THR A 629 -32.23 -12.19 36.63
N THR A 630 -31.48 -13.03 35.89
CA THR A 630 -31.93 -14.31 35.25
C THR A 630 -33.04 -14.24 34.16
N ALA A 631 -33.22 -15.22 33.25
CA ALA A 631 -32.64 -16.56 33.14
C ALA A 631 -32.32 -16.96 31.68
N THR A 632 -31.63 -18.10 31.51
CA THR A 632 -31.46 -18.88 30.26
C THR A 632 -32.50 -20.04 30.23
N PRO A 633 -32.47 -21.10 29.38
CA PRO A 633 -31.64 -21.41 28.21
C PRO A 633 -32.38 -22.05 26.98
N ASN A 634 -31.58 -22.40 25.96
CA ASN A 634 -31.59 -23.69 25.20
C ASN A 634 -32.33 -23.94 23.85
N ARG A 635 -31.58 -24.66 22.99
CA ARG A 635 -31.95 -25.72 22.03
C ARG A 635 -32.62 -25.43 20.66
N SER A 636 -31.75 -25.21 19.65
CA SER A 636 -31.35 -26.19 18.59
C SER A 636 -32.36 -26.89 17.64
N PHE A 637 -31.88 -27.14 16.41
CA PHE A 637 -32.42 -27.97 15.30
C PHE A 637 -33.52 -27.33 14.43
N SER A 638 -33.68 -27.64 13.13
CA SER A 638 -32.73 -27.97 12.04
C SER A 638 -33.47 -28.17 10.69
N THR A 639 -32.92 -27.68 9.57
CA THR A 639 -33.37 -27.95 8.17
C THR A 639 -34.82 -27.50 7.83
N SER A 640 -35.34 -27.49 6.59
CA SER A 640 -34.80 -27.87 5.27
C SER A 640 -35.49 -27.11 4.11
N SER A 641 -34.70 -26.68 3.11
CA SER A 641 -34.95 -26.74 1.65
C SER A 641 -36.16 -26.08 0.92
N HIS A 642 -35.86 -25.72 -0.35
CA HIS A 642 -36.72 -25.60 -1.54
C HIS A 642 -37.62 -24.38 -1.82
N ASN A 643 -37.10 -23.50 -2.70
CA ASN A 643 -37.66 -23.06 -3.99
C ASN A 643 -39.18 -23.23 -4.27
N ARG A 644 -39.77 -22.14 -4.80
CA ARG A 644 -40.38 -22.14 -6.16
C ARG A 644 -40.47 -20.72 -6.74
N LEU A 645 -40.13 -20.58 -8.03
CA LEU A 645 -40.48 -19.38 -8.82
C LEU A 645 -41.91 -19.50 -9.35
N ARG A 646 -42.59 -18.36 -9.58
CA ARG A 646 -43.58 -18.21 -10.66
C ARG A 646 -43.96 -16.74 -10.97
N ASP A 647 -43.33 -16.23 -12.03
CA ASP A 647 -43.94 -15.35 -13.04
C ASP A 647 -44.75 -16.23 -14.06
N PRO A 648 -45.40 -15.72 -15.15
CA PRO A 648 -45.38 -14.36 -15.73
C PRO A 648 -46.79 -13.80 -16.12
N ARG A 649 -46.80 -12.76 -16.99
CA ARG A 649 -47.87 -12.25 -17.92
C ARG A 649 -48.62 -10.98 -17.46
N ASP A 650 -49.02 -10.05 -18.33
CA ASP A 650 -48.74 -9.86 -19.79
C ASP A 650 -48.97 -8.39 -20.23
N SER A 651 -48.36 -8.01 -21.37
CA SER A 651 -48.81 -7.03 -22.40
C SER A 651 -48.88 -5.49 -22.20
N VAL A 652 -48.04 -4.80 -23.01
CA VAL A 652 -48.36 -3.77 -24.05
C VAL A 652 -49.06 -2.43 -23.69
N GLY A 653 -48.28 -1.34 -23.83
CA GLY A 653 -48.52 -0.30 -24.87
C GLY A 653 -49.20 1.03 -24.49
N GLY A 654 -48.70 2.14 -25.06
CA GLY A 654 -49.37 3.45 -25.08
C GLY A 654 -48.44 4.67 -25.06
N GLU A 655 -48.38 5.44 -26.15
CA GLU A 655 -47.74 6.77 -26.21
C GLU A 655 -48.74 7.89 -25.86
N GLY A 656 -48.28 9.05 -25.36
CA GLY A 656 -49.17 10.21 -25.19
C GLY A 656 -48.61 11.38 -24.35
N SER A 657 -47.99 12.36 -25.00
CA SER A 657 -47.60 13.66 -24.43
C SER A 657 -48.65 14.76 -24.78
N PRO A 658 -48.53 16.02 -24.30
CA PRO A 658 -48.73 16.43 -22.91
C PRO A 658 -49.77 17.58 -22.80
N ARG A 659 -50.12 18.04 -21.57
CA ARG A 659 -50.83 19.32 -21.35
C ARG A 659 -50.32 20.10 -20.11
N PRO A 660 -50.42 21.45 -20.09
CA PRO A 660 -49.85 22.32 -19.04
C PRO A 660 -50.88 22.90 -18.05
N ASN A 661 -50.39 23.46 -16.93
CA ASN A 661 -50.97 24.50 -16.06
C ASN A 661 -49.87 24.90 -15.03
N THR A 662 -49.42 26.15 -14.77
CA THR A 662 -50.01 27.48 -14.40
C THR A 662 -50.07 27.74 -12.87
N TYR A 663 -49.78 28.99 -12.46
CA TYR A 663 -49.86 29.60 -11.11
C TYR A 663 -48.79 29.18 -10.05
N SER A 664 -48.41 29.98 -9.03
CA SER A 664 -48.25 31.45 -8.90
C SER A 664 -47.65 31.90 -7.53
N HIS A 665 -46.90 33.02 -7.52
CA HIS A 665 -46.70 34.00 -6.40
C HIS A 665 -46.49 33.58 -4.92
N ALA A 666 -45.28 33.86 -4.39
CA ALA A 666 -45.02 34.65 -3.15
C ALA A 666 -43.51 35.02 -3.12
N ALA A 667 -43.00 36.25 -2.96
CA ALA A 667 -43.38 37.47 -2.22
C ALA A 667 -42.83 37.54 -0.77
N SER A 668 -41.60 38.02 -0.60
CA SER A 668 -41.12 38.71 0.63
C SER A 668 -39.87 39.58 0.40
N ARG A 669 -39.77 40.67 1.15
CA ARG A 669 -38.69 41.69 1.25
C ARG A 669 -38.72 42.18 2.72
N PRO A 670 -37.65 42.78 3.33
CA PRO A 670 -37.13 44.07 2.85
C PRO A 670 -35.65 44.45 3.15
N ARG A 671 -35.23 45.54 2.48
CA ARG A 671 -34.31 46.64 2.88
C ARG A 671 -33.26 46.44 4.00
N LEU A 672 -32.06 46.97 3.71
CA LEU A 672 -31.50 48.11 4.47
C LEU A 672 -30.83 49.14 3.52
N ARG A 673 -30.26 50.24 4.04
CA ARG A 673 -29.84 51.44 3.27
C ARG A 673 -28.33 51.74 3.35
N GLN A 674 -27.85 52.38 2.27
CA GLN A 674 -26.78 53.38 2.11
C GLN A 674 -26.48 54.29 3.35
N PRO A 675 -25.28 54.93 3.48
CA PRO A 675 -24.71 55.82 2.43
C PRO A 675 -23.16 55.87 2.24
N LEU A 676 -22.71 56.97 1.61
CA LEU A 676 -21.43 57.27 0.93
C LEU A 676 -20.30 57.84 1.84
N PRO A 677 -19.08 58.10 1.31
CA PRO A 677 -17.86 58.36 2.11
C PRO A 677 -17.34 59.82 2.08
N ASP A 678 -16.38 60.10 2.97
CA ASP A 678 -15.23 61.02 2.81
C ASP A 678 -14.18 60.60 3.88
N SER A 679 -12.90 60.32 3.58
CA SER A 679 -11.78 61.17 3.11
C SER A 679 -11.16 62.07 4.20
N LEU A 680 -9.83 61.93 4.43
CA LEU A 680 -8.81 62.96 4.78
C LEU A 680 -7.53 62.41 5.48
N LEU A 681 -6.39 63.01 5.11
CA LEU A 681 -5.14 63.26 5.87
C LEU A 681 -4.15 62.13 6.31
N ARG A 682 -2.92 62.28 5.78
CA ARG A 682 -1.57 61.91 6.30
C ARG A 682 -1.16 62.83 7.49
N PRO A 683 0.02 62.72 8.18
CA PRO A 683 1.29 62.08 7.76
C PRO A 683 2.13 61.31 8.85
N SER A 684 3.28 60.77 8.40
CA SER A 684 4.63 60.78 9.02
C SER A 684 5.02 60.08 10.34
N GLU A 685 6.24 59.49 10.30
CA GLU A 685 7.32 59.47 11.34
C GLU A 685 7.07 58.70 12.68
N GLU A 686 8.07 58.14 13.40
CA GLU A 686 9.51 57.93 13.15
C GLU A 686 10.12 56.70 13.90
N PHE A 687 11.46 56.66 13.96
CA PHE A 687 12.39 55.61 14.42
C PHE A 687 12.21 54.98 15.83
N ALA A 688 12.58 53.69 15.90
CA ALA A 688 13.40 53.00 16.92
C ALA A 688 13.12 53.10 18.43
N ALA A 689 13.15 51.94 19.12
CA ALA A 689 14.21 51.62 20.10
C ALA A 689 14.20 50.13 20.52
N THR A 690 15.39 49.63 20.89
CA THR A 690 15.70 48.29 21.41
C THR A 690 15.05 47.93 22.75
N GLN A 691 14.70 46.65 22.91
CA GLN A 691 15.20 45.84 24.03
C GLN A 691 15.37 44.37 23.61
#